data_AF-A0A524ECQ6-F1
#
_entry.id   AF-A0A524ECQ6-F1
#
_cell.length_a   1.000
_cell.length_b   1.000
_cell.length_c   1.000
_cell.angle_alpha   90.00
_cell.angle_beta   90.00
_cell.angle_gamma   90.00
#
_symmetry.space_group_name_H-M   'P 1'
#
loop_
_entity.id
_entity.type
_entity.pdbx_description
1 polymer ?
#
loop_
_entity_poly.entity_id
_entity_poly.type
_entity_poly.pdbx_seq_one_letter_code
_entity_poly.pdbx_strand_id
1 'polypeptide(L)'
;MAEMISSMKSALAQTPEGQEMESLSSRAALGGFIGVIAALLGLGAFLVTDLLPVGSALQLPFQGAQLLSNPLSYTLSTVFIALLAVSALIQTRGVQRLGKRLESGIPNLMYVAVIGAAFAAYTYATAFGVNIEAQSQIENFVASLAIAGPIFVISWQLTSYVYMDTTKSYIGILAGMGNALFLPITAISFVIPGFYGVGIVLAFILLLLGQIGVVLFWRAPGRHVREFARSSQVGKLAFGLTGFLTILIGSVAVFFGPSGFVGETAVWFPWGTSVVNESAGTLVLDTPPWAVQALLSMMIVWIMLGPRLGSRELKETAVRSDIVSGGEKYFMVILAIFGVWAASQASTLMDLGAGYTIFLTVCPAGVLFLMGALYMGANDVITGLPLVVAAIFLLTSPHSLLFMVTVPWLLALLIQGLLAVETKVRGHTAFSQTLLTVIVTIVASVTFILFMLGGFGSGPAAIWPANRWFNVSLFPETSIAAQAPTILSLVVLTLLVRNVALGGYSYGQEFSSGGVLRGISTLFGLLLVIIAGNADVTHQALTAAAIIFALYAISFVLVLSLNLNLGSRILVEGHELEGNFVRVSAAVGLVIGGGVALLAFVVFSGFPPASMVANVITILITLIVSLEICLELAWLSAGIRLGFLTGGFKYTKPTDLVE
;
A
#
# COMPACT_ATOMS: atom_id res chain seq x y z
N MET A 1 2.23 -31.43 -25.06
CA MET A 1 1.70 -30.09 -25.40
C MET A 1 0.47 -30.17 -26.32
N ALA A 2 0.54 -30.89 -27.45
CA ALA A 2 -0.61 -31.10 -28.35
C ALA A 2 -1.80 -31.84 -27.69
N GLU A 3 -1.54 -32.87 -26.88
CA GLU A 3 -2.58 -33.62 -26.16
C GLU A 3 -3.23 -32.84 -25.01
N MET A 4 -2.47 -31.98 -24.32
CA MET A 4 -3.02 -31.11 -23.27
C MET A 4 -3.90 -29.99 -23.88
N ILE A 5 -3.51 -29.48 -25.05
CA ILE A 5 -4.31 -28.53 -25.83
C ILE A 5 -5.55 -29.22 -26.43
N SER A 6 -5.47 -30.49 -26.85
CA SER A 6 -6.61 -31.24 -27.38
C SER A 6 -7.58 -31.67 -26.29
N SER A 7 -7.09 -32.08 -25.11
CA SER A 7 -7.92 -32.45 -23.96
C SER A 7 -8.65 -31.22 -23.37
N MET A 8 -7.98 -30.06 -23.33
CA MET A 8 -8.62 -28.79 -22.94
C MET A 8 -9.57 -28.25 -24.02
N LYS A 9 -9.27 -28.42 -25.32
CA LYS A 9 -10.23 -28.11 -26.41
C LYS A 9 -11.49 -28.96 -26.28
N SER A 10 -11.33 -30.25 -25.99
CA SER A 10 -12.41 -31.20 -25.75
C SER A 10 -13.25 -30.78 -24.53
N ALA A 11 -12.60 -30.42 -23.42
CA ALA A 11 -13.28 -29.92 -22.22
C ALA A 11 -13.97 -28.57 -22.41
N LEU A 12 -13.45 -27.69 -23.29
CA LEU A 12 -14.08 -26.42 -23.67
C LEU A 12 -15.19 -26.58 -24.72
N ALA A 13 -15.22 -27.69 -25.46
CA ALA A 13 -16.16 -27.96 -26.55
C ALA A 13 -17.39 -28.78 -26.12
N GLN A 14 -17.44 -29.30 -24.88
CA GLN A 14 -18.59 -30.04 -24.39
C GLN A 14 -19.51 -29.16 -23.52
N THR A 15 -20.58 -28.63 -24.10
CA THR A 15 -21.89 -28.38 -23.46
C THR A 15 -22.96 -28.00 -24.51
N PRO A 16 -24.25 -28.24 -24.21
CA PRO A 16 -25.30 -28.46 -25.21
C PRO A 16 -25.79 -27.17 -25.87
N GLU A 17 -26.36 -27.32 -27.06
CA GLU A 17 -26.95 -26.29 -27.92
C GLU A 17 -25.96 -25.39 -28.69
N GLY A 18 -25.44 -25.93 -29.79
CA GLY A 18 -25.56 -25.36 -31.15
C GLY A 18 -25.11 -23.93 -31.49
N GLN A 19 -24.67 -23.10 -30.55
CA GLN A 19 -24.14 -21.77 -30.83
C GLN A 19 -22.61 -21.82 -30.78
N GLU A 20 -21.96 -21.69 -31.93
CA GLU A 20 -20.52 -21.43 -32.00
C GLU A 20 -20.21 -20.14 -31.22
N MET A 21 -19.70 -20.29 -29.99
CA MET A 21 -19.39 -19.14 -29.17
C MET A 21 -18.18 -18.39 -29.75
N GLU A 22 -18.42 -17.18 -30.26
CA GLU A 22 -17.38 -16.35 -30.86
C GLU A 22 -16.27 -16.04 -29.84
N SER A 23 -15.06 -16.56 -30.12
CA SER A 23 -13.84 -16.30 -29.36
C SER A 23 -13.57 -14.79 -29.24
N LEU A 24 -12.94 -14.34 -28.15
CA LEU A 24 -12.69 -12.92 -27.95
C LEU A 24 -11.86 -12.29 -29.08
N SER A 25 -10.71 -12.90 -29.39
CA SER A 25 -9.89 -12.57 -30.56
C SER A 25 -8.81 -13.62 -30.78
N SER A 26 -9.04 -14.55 -31.71
CA SER A 26 -8.04 -15.53 -32.13
C SER A 26 -6.74 -14.90 -32.65
N ARG A 27 -6.81 -13.67 -33.19
CA ARG A 27 -5.63 -12.93 -33.66
C ARG A 27 -4.81 -12.35 -32.52
N ALA A 28 -5.45 -11.89 -31.44
CA ALA A 28 -4.74 -11.41 -30.25
C ALA A 28 -4.05 -12.58 -29.51
N ALA A 29 -4.63 -13.78 -29.55
CA ALA A 29 -4.02 -14.98 -28.97
C ALA A 29 -2.63 -15.32 -29.55
N LEU A 30 -2.34 -14.93 -30.81
CA LEU A 30 -1.01 -15.10 -31.41
C LEU A 30 0.08 -14.35 -30.64
N GLY A 31 -0.24 -13.19 -30.06
CA GLY A 31 0.71 -12.47 -29.22
C GLY A 31 1.11 -13.28 -27.99
N GLY A 32 0.15 -13.94 -27.33
CA GLY A 32 0.44 -14.85 -26.22
C GLY A 32 1.39 -15.99 -26.60
N PHE A 33 1.30 -16.55 -27.82
CA PHE A 33 2.27 -17.55 -28.29
C PHE A 33 3.68 -16.98 -28.43
N ILE A 34 3.82 -15.75 -28.93
CA ILE A 34 5.13 -15.08 -28.99
C ILE A 34 5.66 -14.84 -27.58
N GLY A 35 4.79 -14.46 -26.63
CA GLY A 35 5.16 -14.35 -25.22
C GLY A 35 5.63 -15.67 -24.61
N VAL A 36 5.02 -16.79 -24.97
CA VAL A 36 5.49 -18.14 -24.58
C VAL A 36 6.90 -18.42 -25.12
N ILE A 37 7.17 -18.07 -26.38
CA ILE A 37 8.51 -18.21 -26.97
C ILE A 37 9.53 -17.34 -26.21
N ALA A 38 9.16 -16.10 -25.86
CA ALA A 38 10.01 -15.23 -25.05
C ALA A 38 10.30 -15.85 -23.67
N ALA A 39 9.29 -16.37 -22.97
CA ALA A 39 9.47 -17.00 -21.67
C ALA A 39 10.38 -18.23 -21.74
N LEU A 40 10.23 -19.06 -22.79
CA LEU A 40 11.11 -20.20 -23.04
C LEU A 40 12.54 -19.78 -23.38
N LEU A 41 12.72 -18.69 -24.13
CA LEU A 41 14.04 -18.13 -24.40
C LEU A 41 14.71 -17.67 -23.11
N GLY A 42 14.00 -16.96 -22.24
CA GLY A 42 14.53 -16.51 -20.95
C GLY A 42 14.92 -17.66 -20.04
N LEU A 43 14.06 -18.68 -19.94
CA LEU A 43 14.32 -19.90 -19.16
C LEU A 43 15.52 -20.68 -19.74
N GLY A 44 15.54 -20.89 -21.06
CA GLY A 44 16.59 -21.63 -21.74
C GLY A 44 17.94 -20.92 -21.66
N ALA A 45 17.96 -19.59 -21.81
CA ALA A 45 19.17 -18.79 -21.63
C ALA A 45 19.77 -19.01 -20.23
N PHE A 46 18.96 -18.92 -19.18
CA PHE A 46 19.45 -19.09 -17.81
C PHE A 46 19.90 -20.54 -17.49
N LEU A 47 19.22 -21.56 -18.03
CA LEU A 47 19.53 -22.97 -17.72
C LEU A 47 20.73 -23.53 -18.49
N VAL A 48 20.99 -23.02 -19.68
CA VAL A 48 22.00 -23.58 -20.60
C VAL A 48 23.31 -22.78 -20.55
N THR A 49 23.30 -21.59 -19.96
CA THR A 49 24.44 -20.67 -19.96
C THR A 49 24.60 -19.97 -18.62
N ASP A 50 25.84 -19.62 -18.25
CA ASP A 50 26.15 -18.80 -17.07
C ASP A 50 25.89 -17.30 -17.31
N LEU A 51 24.93 -16.96 -18.17
CA LEU A 51 24.61 -15.57 -18.51
C LEU A 51 23.69 -14.95 -17.45
N LEU A 52 23.73 -13.62 -17.37
CA LEU A 52 22.77 -12.87 -16.58
C LEU A 52 21.33 -13.15 -17.03
N PRO A 53 20.37 -13.29 -16.08
CA PRO A 53 18.98 -13.51 -16.40
C PRO A 53 18.46 -12.41 -17.32
N VAL A 54 17.86 -12.84 -18.41
CA VAL A 54 17.43 -11.95 -19.46
C VAL A 54 16.37 -10.96 -18.95
N GLY A 55 16.61 -9.67 -19.16
CA GLY A 55 15.72 -8.58 -18.70
C GLY A 55 15.90 -8.17 -17.23
N SER A 56 16.83 -8.79 -16.48
CA SER A 56 17.09 -8.44 -15.08
C SER A 56 17.58 -7.00 -14.91
N ALA A 57 18.37 -6.47 -15.84
CA ALA A 57 18.90 -5.10 -15.75
C ALA A 57 17.84 -3.99 -15.92
N LEU A 58 16.62 -4.31 -16.39
CA LEU A 58 15.48 -3.38 -16.30
C LEU A 58 14.98 -3.21 -14.86
N GLN A 59 15.12 -4.24 -14.03
CA GLN A 59 14.77 -4.17 -12.61
C GLN A 59 15.98 -3.68 -11.80
N LEU A 60 17.18 -4.09 -12.21
CA LEU A 60 18.44 -3.90 -11.53
C LEU A 60 19.44 -3.15 -12.42
N PRO A 61 19.29 -1.83 -12.64
CA PRO A 61 20.14 -1.06 -13.54
C PRO A 61 21.65 -1.27 -13.38
N PHE A 62 22.17 -1.45 -12.15
CA PHE A 62 23.59 -1.74 -11.94
C PHE A 62 24.11 -2.97 -12.72
N GLN A 63 23.25 -3.95 -13.00
CA GLN A 63 23.61 -5.11 -13.82
C GLN A 63 23.81 -4.77 -15.30
N GLY A 64 23.38 -3.57 -15.73
CA GLY A 64 23.65 -3.05 -17.06
C GLY A 64 25.14 -3.03 -17.39
N ALA A 65 25.99 -2.67 -16.43
CA ALA A 65 27.44 -2.71 -16.60
C ALA A 65 27.96 -4.14 -16.84
N GLN A 66 27.41 -5.12 -16.12
CA GLN A 66 27.78 -6.52 -16.27
C GLN A 66 27.29 -7.10 -17.61
N LEU A 67 26.15 -6.66 -18.13
CA LEU A 67 25.67 -7.07 -19.45
C LEU A 67 26.62 -6.65 -20.58
N LEU A 68 27.29 -5.50 -20.46
CA LEU A 68 28.22 -5.01 -21.47
C LEU A 68 29.48 -5.89 -21.60
N SER A 69 29.87 -6.60 -20.55
CA SER A 69 31.01 -7.53 -20.60
C SER A 69 30.75 -8.80 -21.42
N ASN A 70 29.50 -9.10 -21.79
CA ASN A 70 29.17 -10.32 -22.54
C ASN A 70 28.21 -10.05 -23.70
N PRO A 71 28.69 -10.15 -24.96
CA PRO A 71 27.87 -9.91 -26.14
C PRO A 71 26.62 -10.77 -26.28
N LEU A 72 26.69 -12.00 -25.81
CA LEU A 72 25.56 -12.92 -25.86
C LEU A 72 24.48 -12.53 -24.85
N SER A 73 24.86 -12.06 -23.65
CA SER A 73 23.92 -11.65 -22.60
C SER A 73 23.05 -10.47 -23.01
N TYR A 74 23.64 -9.41 -23.58
CA TYR A 74 22.85 -8.26 -24.02
C TYR A 74 22.01 -8.62 -25.27
N THR A 75 22.51 -9.48 -26.17
CA THR A 75 21.79 -9.88 -27.39
C THR A 75 20.52 -10.67 -27.03
N LEU A 76 20.66 -11.71 -26.19
CA LEU A 76 19.52 -12.50 -25.74
C LEU A 76 18.52 -11.66 -24.94
N SER A 77 19.01 -10.71 -24.14
CA SER A 77 18.15 -9.78 -23.41
C SER A 77 17.35 -8.86 -24.33
N THR A 78 17.99 -8.33 -25.37
CA THR A 78 17.34 -7.49 -26.39
C THR A 78 16.26 -8.28 -27.13
N VAL A 79 16.58 -9.50 -27.58
CA VAL A 79 15.63 -10.36 -28.31
C VAL A 79 14.43 -10.72 -27.44
N PHE A 80 14.64 -11.07 -26.18
CA PHE A 80 13.55 -11.36 -25.26
C PHE A 80 12.58 -10.19 -25.07
N ILE A 81 13.10 -9.00 -24.76
CA ILE A 81 12.24 -7.83 -24.55
C ILE A 81 11.53 -7.45 -25.87
N ALA A 82 12.21 -7.57 -27.01
CA ALA A 82 11.61 -7.35 -28.32
C ALA A 82 10.47 -8.34 -28.60
N LEU A 83 10.64 -9.63 -28.27
CA LEU A 83 9.56 -10.62 -28.39
C LEU A 83 8.38 -10.29 -27.47
N LEU A 84 8.62 -9.81 -26.24
CA LEU A 84 7.55 -9.33 -25.36
C LEU A 84 6.84 -8.10 -25.92
N ALA A 85 7.57 -7.17 -26.54
CA ALA A 85 7.00 -6.00 -27.20
C ALA A 85 6.12 -6.39 -28.41
N VAL A 86 6.61 -7.32 -29.25
CA VAL A 86 5.84 -7.87 -30.38
C VAL A 86 4.61 -8.64 -29.88
N SER A 87 4.76 -9.42 -28.81
CA SER A 87 3.64 -10.09 -28.13
C SER A 87 2.56 -9.07 -27.74
N ALA A 88 2.92 -8.04 -26.99
CA ALA A 88 1.98 -7.00 -26.56
C ALA A 88 1.34 -6.28 -27.77
N LEU A 89 2.13 -5.96 -28.81
CA LEU A 89 1.66 -5.29 -30.01
C LEU A 89 0.58 -6.10 -30.73
N ILE A 90 0.78 -7.40 -30.92
CA ILE A 90 -0.23 -8.26 -31.55
C ILE A 90 -1.50 -8.33 -30.71
N GLN A 91 -1.36 -8.34 -29.38
CA GLN A 91 -2.50 -8.38 -28.47
C GLN A 91 -3.36 -7.11 -28.52
N THR A 92 -2.80 -5.96 -28.91
CA THR A 92 -3.58 -4.72 -29.10
C THR A 92 -4.72 -4.86 -30.10
N ARG A 93 -4.63 -5.82 -31.05
CA ARG A 93 -5.71 -6.13 -32.00
C ARG A 93 -7.00 -6.60 -31.31
N GLY A 94 -6.92 -7.10 -30.07
CA GLY A 94 -8.07 -7.49 -29.26
C GLY A 94 -8.67 -6.38 -28.41
N VAL A 95 -7.96 -5.25 -28.25
CA VAL A 95 -8.32 -4.17 -27.31
C VAL A 95 -9.64 -3.53 -27.64
N GLN A 96 -9.89 -3.17 -28.91
CA GLN A 96 -11.16 -2.55 -29.31
C GLN A 96 -12.36 -3.46 -29.08
N ARG A 97 -12.21 -4.79 -29.30
CA ARG A 97 -13.28 -5.77 -29.06
C ARG A 97 -13.55 -5.94 -27.58
N LEU A 98 -12.49 -6.04 -26.77
CA LEU A 98 -12.60 -6.14 -25.32
C LEU A 98 -13.21 -4.86 -24.73
N GLY A 99 -12.78 -3.68 -25.20
CA GLY A 99 -13.31 -2.39 -24.78
C GLY A 99 -14.79 -2.21 -25.11
N LYS A 100 -15.24 -2.62 -26.31
CA LYS A 100 -16.66 -2.62 -26.67
C LYS A 100 -17.50 -3.53 -25.78
N ARG A 101 -17.00 -4.72 -25.44
CA ARG A 101 -17.73 -5.68 -24.57
C ARG A 101 -17.76 -5.24 -23.10
N LEU A 102 -16.74 -4.52 -22.65
CA LEU A 102 -16.66 -3.98 -21.29
C LEU A 102 -17.30 -2.60 -21.17
N GLU A 103 -17.63 -1.94 -22.27
CA GLU A 103 -18.03 -0.52 -22.31
C GLU A 103 -17.04 0.38 -21.53
N SER A 104 -15.73 0.07 -21.66
CA SER A 104 -14.68 0.70 -20.84
C SER A 104 -13.39 0.90 -21.62
N GLY A 105 -12.67 1.98 -21.28
CA GLY A 105 -11.33 2.29 -21.79
C GLY A 105 -10.19 1.53 -21.10
N ILE A 106 -10.45 0.71 -20.07
CA ILE A 106 -9.41 -0.04 -19.33
C ILE A 106 -8.47 -0.85 -20.26
N PRO A 107 -8.95 -1.55 -21.30
CA PRO A 107 -8.09 -2.29 -22.21
C PRO A 107 -7.05 -1.43 -22.95
N ASN A 108 -7.23 -0.11 -23.05
CA ASN A 108 -6.25 0.78 -23.67
C ASN A 108 -4.91 0.81 -22.94
N LEU A 109 -4.87 0.37 -21.67
CA LEU A 109 -3.62 0.19 -20.92
C LEU A 109 -2.64 -0.78 -21.61
N MET A 110 -3.14 -1.70 -22.46
CA MET A 110 -2.28 -2.60 -23.22
C MET A 110 -1.40 -1.85 -24.25
N TYR A 111 -1.85 -0.70 -24.78
CA TYR A 111 -1.00 0.13 -25.64
C TYR A 111 0.18 0.73 -24.88
N VAL A 112 0.00 1.05 -23.59
CA VAL A 112 1.07 1.56 -22.72
C VAL A 112 2.15 0.49 -22.54
N ALA A 113 1.79 -0.79 -22.41
CA ALA A 113 2.77 -1.88 -22.35
C ALA A 113 3.54 -2.08 -23.65
N VAL A 114 2.93 -1.84 -24.81
CA VAL A 114 3.68 -1.84 -26.08
C VAL A 114 4.76 -0.76 -26.07
N ILE A 115 4.40 0.47 -25.67
CA ILE A 115 5.34 1.59 -25.61
C ILE A 115 6.46 1.28 -24.60
N GLY A 116 6.11 0.82 -23.40
CA GLY A 116 7.10 0.49 -22.37
C GLY A 116 8.04 -0.63 -22.77
N ALA A 117 7.54 -1.72 -23.36
CA ALA A 117 8.36 -2.83 -23.83
C ALA A 117 9.21 -2.45 -25.05
N ALA A 118 8.68 -1.67 -26.00
CA ALA A 118 9.43 -1.19 -27.15
C ALA A 118 10.55 -0.22 -26.73
N PHE A 119 10.26 0.69 -25.80
CA PHE A 119 11.27 1.59 -25.24
C PHE A 119 12.38 0.82 -24.54
N ALA A 120 12.03 -0.16 -23.70
CA ALA A 120 13.00 -1.03 -23.05
C ALA A 120 13.85 -1.84 -24.04
N ALA A 121 13.25 -2.39 -25.10
CA ALA A 121 13.97 -3.10 -26.15
C ALA A 121 14.96 -2.18 -26.88
N TYR A 122 14.54 -0.95 -27.20
CA TYR A 122 15.41 0.06 -27.79
C TYR A 122 16.58 0.39 -26.87
N THR A 123 16.33 0.64 -25.58
CA THR A 123 17.40 0.93 -24.60
C THR A 123 18.42 -0.21 -24.54
N TYR A 124 17.99 -1.47 -24.51
CA TYR A 124 18.92 -2.61 -24.58
C TYR A 124 19.71 -2.67 -25.89
N ALA A 125 19.07 -2.35 -27.02
CA ALA A 125 19.76 -2.32 -28.31
C ALA A 125 20.84 -1.20 -28.39
N THR A 126 20.76 -0.16 -27.55
CA THR A 126 21.83 0.84 -27.49
C THR A 126 23.15 0.29 -26.92
N ALA A 127 23.11 -0.83 -26.18
CA ALA A 127 24.29 -1.49 -25.62
C ALA A 127 25.35 -1.85 -26.70
N PHE A 128 24.90 -2.17 -27.92
CA PHE A 128 25.78 -2.49 -29.05
C PHE A 128 26.69 -1.32 -29.47
N GLY A 129 26.33 -0.08 -29.13
CA GLY A 129 27.10 1.12 -29.45
C GLY A 129 27.94 1.66 -28.30
N VAL A 130 27.95 0.99 -27.14
CA VAL A 130 28.67 1.45 -25.94
C VAL A 130 30.12 0.97 -25.98
N ASN A 131 31.06 1.89 -25.85
CA ASN A 131 32.47 1.53 -25.63
C ASN A 131 32.69 1.14 -24.16
N ILE A 132 33.04 -0.13 -23.93
CA ILE A 132 33.28 -0.70 -22.60
C ILE A 132 34.54 -0.14 -21.90
N GLU A 133 35.40 0.55 -22.63
CA GLU A 133 36.58 1.23 -22.05
C GLU A 133 36.24 2.64 -21.55
N ALA A 134 35.08 3.19 -21.93
CA ALA A 134 34.65 4.53 -21.58
C ALA A 134 33.63 4.51 -20.43
N GLN A 135 34.09 4.76 -19.21
CA GLN A 135 33.26 4.76 -17.99
C GLN A 135 32.00 5.63 -18.11
N SER A 136 32.11 6.83 -18.69
CA SER A 136 30.95 7.72 -18.88
C SER A 136 29.88 7.13 -19.79
N GLN A 137 30.23 6.29 -20.77
CA GLN A 137 29.26 5.63 -21.64
C GLN A 137 28.55 4.47 -20.92
N ILE A 138 29.26 3.75 -20.06
CA ILE A 138 28.67 2.70 -19.20
C ILE A 138 27.66 3.33 -18.24
N GLU A 139 28.05 4.43 -17.58
CA GLU A 139 27.20 5.15 -16.64
C GLU A 139 25.93 5.69 -17.32
N ASN A 140 26.06 6.28 -18.51
CA ASN A 140 24.92 6.74 -19.31
C ASN A 140 23.98 5.60 -19.74
N PHE A 141 24.53 4.43 -20.07
CA PHE A 141 23.74 3.25 -20.41
C PHE A 141 22.94 2.74 -19.19
N VAL A 142 23.59 2.62 -18.03
CA VAL A 142 22.93 2.24 -16.77
C VAL A 142 21.87 3.27 -16.35
N ALA A 143 22.15 4.56 -16.49
CA ALA A 143 21.15 5.61 -16.24
C ALA A 143 19.94 5.51 -17.18
N SER A 144 20.17 5.17 -18.46
CA SER A 144 19.09 4.92 -19.43
C SER A 144 18.23 3.71 -19.05
N LEU A 145 18.86 2.64 -18.53
CA LEU A 145 18.14 1.49 -17.98
C LEU A 145 17.30 1.86 -16.75
N ALA A 146 17.79 2.76 -15.89
CA ALA A 146 17.05 3.25 -14.72
C ALA A 146 15.82 4.10 -15.08
N ILE A 147 15.71 4.57 -16.32
CA ILE A 147 14.53 5.26 -16.87
C ILE A 147 13.60 4.26 -17.56
N ALA A 148 14.15 3.39 -18.42
CA ALA A 148 13.36 2.42 -19.18
C ALA A 148 12.75 1.31 -18.30
N GLY A 149 13.50 0.88 -17.29
CA GLY A 149 13.12 -0.15 -16.32
C GLY A 149 11.77 0.11 -15.64
N PRO A 150 11.61 1.23 -14.92
CA PRO A 150 10.35 1.61 -14.29
C PRO A 150 9.17 1.66 -15.26
N ILE A 151 9.36 2.25 -16.45
CA ILE A 151 8.30 2.35 -17.47
C ILE A 151 7.83 0.95 -17.89
N PHE A 152 8.78 0.03 -18.13
CA PHE A 152 8.46 -1.36 -18.43
C PHE A 152 7.72 -2.03 -17.26
N VAL A 153 8.26 -1.95 -16.04
CA VAL A 153 7.65 -2.57 -14.84
C VAL A 153 6.21 -2.09 -14.65
N ILE A 154 5.99 -0.78 -14.64
CA ILE A 154 4.67 -0.18 -14.43
C ILE A 154 3.69 -0.62 -15.52
N SER A 155 4.08 -0.51 -16.79
CA SER A 155 3.20 -0.83 -17.91
C SER A 155 2.86 -2.33 -17.97
N TRP A 156 3.80 -3.19 -17.59
CA TRP A 156 3.59 -4.64 -17.48
C TRP A 156 2.61 -5.00 -16.35
N GLN A 157 2.75 -4.38 -15.18
CA GLN A 157 1.84 -4.59 -14.05
C GLN A 157 0.41 -4.10 -14.36
N LEU A 158 0.28 -2.95 -15.03
CA LEU A 158 -1.03 -2.43 -15.48
C LEU A 158 -1.70 -3.37 -16.49
N THR A 159 -0.94 -3.99 -17.40
CA THR A 159 -1.47 -4.97 -18.36
C THR A 159 -1.87 -6.27 -17.67
N SER A 160 -1.10 -6.72 -16.67
CA SER A 160 -1.43 -7.87 -15.84
C SER A 160 -2.75 -7.69 -15.10
N TYR A 161 -3.01 -6.47 -14.59
CA TYR A 161 -4.29 -6.08 -14.01
C TYR A 161 -5.46 -6.22 -15.02
N VAL A 162 -5.30 -5.82 -16.28
CA VAL A 162 -6.38 -5.90 -17.29
C VAL A 162 -6.92 -7.34 -17.41
N TYR A 163 -6.07 -8.36 -17.41
CA TYR A 163 -6.57 -9.74 -17.51
C TYR A 163 -7.35 -10.21 -16.28
N MET A 164 -6.89 -9.84 -15.08
CA MET A 164 -7.58 -10.20 -13.83
C MET A 164 -8.89 -9.42 -13.66
N ASP A 165 -8.91 -8.17 -14.10
CA ASP A 165 -10.08 -7.32 -13.97
C ASP A 165 -11.18 -7.71 -14.96
N THR A 166 -10.83 -8.03 -16.19
CA THR A 166 -11.82 -8.16 -17.26
C THR A 166 -12.52 -9.52 -17.31
N THR A 167 -12.08 -10.49 -16.51
CA THR A 167 -12.60 -11.87 -16.55
C THR A 167 -13.58 -12.23 -15.41
N LYS A 168 -14.45 -13.19 -15.69
CA LYS A 168 -15.24 -13.95 -14.71
C LYS A 168 -14.62 -15.32 -14.36
N SER A 169 -13.52 -15.74 -15.01
CA SER A 169 -12.95 -17.08 -14.86
C SER A 169 -11.51 -17.08 -14.33
N TYR A 170 -11.06 -18.22 -13.82
CA TYR A 170 -9.68 -18.41 -13.36
C TYR A 170 -8.62 -18.22 -14.45
N ILE A 171 -9.02 -18.21 -15.73
CA ILE A 171 -8.10 -18.00 -16.86
C ILE A 171 -7.46 -16.61 -16.80
N GLY A 172 -8.23 -15.56 -16.50
CA GLY A 172 -7.65 -14.22 -16.37
C GLY A 172 -6.86 -14.02 -15.08
N ILE A 173 -7.14 -14.79 -14.01
CA ILE A 173 -6.26 -14.87 -12.84
C ILE A 173 -4.92 -15.48 -13.23
N LEU A 174 -4.91 -16.63 -13.92
CA LEU A 174 -3.68 -17.26 -14.39
C LEU A 174 -2.88 -16.32 -15.30
N ALA A 175 -3.55 -15.71 -16.28
CA ALA A 175 -2.94 -14.75 -17.21
C ALA A 175 -2.36 -13.54 -16.49
N GLY A 176 -3.14 -12.92 -15.60
CA GLY A 176 -2.68 -11.74 -14.87
C GLY A 176 -1.61 -12.06 -13.84
N MET A 177 -1.80 -13.08 -13.00
CA MET A 177 -0.92 -13.34 -11.85
C MET A 177 0.42 -13.91 -12.29
N GLY A 178 0.43 -14.82 -13.27
CA GLY A 178 1.68 -15.33 -13.83
C GLY A 178 2.55 -14.21 -14.41
N ASN A 179 1.94 -13.27 -15.13
CA ASN A 179 2.64 -12.09 -15.65
C ASN A 179 3.03 -11.09 -14.57
N ALA A 180 2.17 -10.84 -13.58
CA ALA A 180 2.42 -9.89 -12.49
C ALA A 180 3.57 -10.35 -11.59
N LEU A 181 3.66 -11.64 -11.29
CA LEU A 181 4.66 -12.20 -10.38
C LEU A 181 6.05 -12.37 -11.01
N PHE A 182 6.16 -12.34 -12.35
CA PHE A 182 7.46 -12.44 -13.03
C PHE A 182 8.47 -11.41 -12.51
N LEU A 183 8.08 -10.13 -12.44
CA LEU A 183 8.99 -9.05 -12.06
C LEU A 183 9.35 -9.08 -10.56
N PRO A 184 8.39 -9.12 -9.62
CA PRO A 184 8.71 -9.19 -8.19
C PRO A 184 9.56 -10.40 -7.81
N ILE A 185 9.28 -11.59 -8.38
CA ILE A 185 10.05 -12.80 -8.06
C ILE A 185 11.47 -12.71 -8.63
N THR A 186 11.63 -12.15 -9.84
CA THR A 186 12.96 -11.86 -10.39
C THR A 186 13.76 -10.97 -9.43
N ALA A 187 13.19 -9.85 -8.98
CA ALA A 187 13.85 -8.94 -8.05
C ALA A 187 14.22 -9.62 -6.72
N ILE A 188 13.31 -10.37 -6.10
CA ILE A 188 13.57 -11.10 -4.84
C ILE A 188 14.70 -12.15 -5.00
N SER A 189 14.84 -12.74 -6.18
CA SER A 189 15.87 -13.74 -6.46
C SER A 189 17.28 -13.19 -6.26
N PHE A 190 17.47 -11.88 -6.44
CA PHE A 190 18.75 -11.20 -6.20
C PHE A 190 18.92 -10.70 -4.77
N VAL A 191 17.90 -10.82 -3.91
CA VAL A 191 17.97 -10.39 -2.49
C VAL A 191 18.38 -11.56 -1.60
N ILE A 192 17.73 -12.71 -1.77
CA ILE A 192 17.84 -13.83 -0.81
C ILE A 192 19.05 -14.72 -1.17
N PRO A 193 20.07 -14.84 -0.30
CA PRO A 193 21.21 -15.72 -0.54
C PRO A 193 20.75 -17.17 -0.72
N GLY A 194 21.27 -17.86 -1.76
CA GLY A 194 20.92 -19.25 -2.06
C GLY A 194 19.57 -19.44 -2.78
N PHE A 195 18.73 -18.40 -2.91
CA PHE A 195 17.47 -18.47 -3.67
C PHE A 195 17.64 -18.07 -5.14
N TYR A 196 18.76 -17.47 -5.52
CA TYR A 196 19.00 -16.93 -6.86
C TYR A 196 18.59 -17.87 -8.01
N GLY A 197 19.17 -19.07 -8.09
CA GLY A 197 18.88 -19.99 -9.19
C GLY A 197 17.42 -20.44 -9.25
N VAL A 198 16.87 -20.83 -8.09
CA VAL A 198 15.48 -21.31 -7.97
C VAL A 198 14.48 -20.19 -8.27
N GLY A 199 14.73 -18.99 -7.76
CA GLY A 199 13.88 -17.83 -7.93
C GLY A 199 13.82 -17.35 -9.39
N ILE A 200 14.96 -17.31 -10.09
CA ILE A 200 14.98 -16.94 -11.52
C ILE A 200 14.21 -17.96 -12.36
N VAL A 201 14.42 -19.26 -12.12
CA VAL A 201 13.65 -20.32 -12.80
C VAL A 201 12.16 -20.18 -12.51
N LEU A 202 11.78 -19.95 -11.25
CA LEU A 202 10.39 -19.75 -10.85
C LEU A 202 9.78 -18.53 -11.55
N ALA A 203 10.50 -17.41 -11.65
CA ALA A 203 10.04 -16.20 -12.32
C ALA A 203 9.70 -16.47 -13.80
N PHE A 204 10.59 -17.16 -14.53
CA PHE A 204 10.34 -17.49 -15.93
C PHE A 204 9.25 -18.56 -16.12
N ILE A 205 9.10 -19.50 -15.19
CA ILE A 205 7.96 -20.43 -15.18
C ILE A 205 6.64 -19.67 -14.98
N LEU A 206 6.61 -18.69 -14.06
CA LEU A 206 5.43 -17.86 -13.83
C LEU A 206 5.09 -17.01 -15.06
N LEU A 207 6.10 -16.43 -15.71
CA LEU A 207 5.93 -15.73 -16.99
C LEU A 207 5.35 -16.67 -18.06
N LEU A 208 5.90 -17.88 -18.19
CA LEU A 208 5.42 -18.89 -19.14
C LEU A 208 3.95 -19.24 -18.88
N LEU A 209 3.59 -19.53 -17.64
CA LEU A 209 2.20 -19.81 -17.23
C LEU A 209 1.28 -18.61 -17.49
N GLY A 210 1.76 -17.40 -17.22
CA GLY A 210 1.06 -16.15 -17.52
C GLY A 210 0.77 -16.00 -19.01
N GLN A 211 1.77 -16.23 -19.87
CA GLN A 211 1.61 -16.14 -21.33
C GLN A 211 0.72 -17.26 -21.89
N ILE A 212 0.77 -18.48 -21.33
CA ILE A 212 -0.22 -19.53 -21.64
C ILE A 212 -1.62 -19.08 -21.24
N GLY A 213 -1.78 -18.49 -20.06
CA GLY A 213 -3.04 -17.90 -19.60
C GLY A 213 -3.55 -16.81 -20.55
N VAL A 214 -2.67 -15.97 -21.09
CA VAL A 214 -3.01 -14.94 -22.09
C VAL A 214 -3.54 -15.58 -23.38
N VAL A 215 -2.91 -16.64 -23.88
CA VAL A 215 -3.42 -17.40 -25.05
C VAL A 215 -4.83 -17.93 -24.78
N LEU A 216 -5.05 -18.52 -23.60
CA LEU A 216 -6.35 -19.05 -23.19
C LEU A 216 -7.39 -17.93 -23.04
N PHE A 217 -7.02 -16.78 -22.47
CA PHE A 217 -7.89 -15.63 -22.28
C PHE A 217 -8.43 -15.11 -23.61
N TRP A 218 -7.57 -14.88 -24.60
CA TRP A 218 -7.99 -14.36 -25.91
C TRP A 218 -8.80 -15.37 -26.73
N ARG A 219 -8.61 -16.66 -26.48
CA ARG A 219 -9.39 -17.75 -27.09
C ARG A 219 -10.67 -18.07 -26.34
N ALA A 220 -10.84 -17.59 -25.12
CA ALA A 220 -12.02 -17.85 -24.33
C ALA A 220 -13.27 -17.24 -24.98
N PRO A 221 -14.43 -17.91 -24.87
CA PRO A 221 -15.68 -17.34 -25.36
C PRO A 221 -16.08 -16.08 -24.60
N GLY A 222 -16.83 -15.20 -25.25
CA GLY A 222 -17.20 -13.87 -24.73
C GLY A 222 -17.88 -13.88 -23.36
N ARG A 223 -18.60 -14.95 -23.01
CA ARG A 223 -19.23 -15.14 -21.70
C ARG A 223 -18.27 -15.07 -20.50
N HIS A 224 -16.97 -15.29 -20.73
CA HIS A 224 -15.94 -15.18 -19.69
C HIS A 224 -15.54 -13.74 -19.39
N VAL A 225 -15.97 -12.76 -20.19
CA VAL A 225 -15.76 -11.34 -19.90
C VAL A 225 -16.82 -10.85 -18.93
N ARG A 226 -16.43 -10.01 -17.97
CA ARG A 226 -17.37 -9.43 -17.02
C ARG A 226 -18.30 -8.43 -17.68
N GLU A 227 -19.52 -8.32 -17.16
CA GLU A 227 -20.43 -7.25 -17.52
C GLU A 227 -19.93 -5.92 -16.93
N PHE A 228 -20.31 -4.80 -17.57
CA PHE A 228 -19.99 -3.46 -17.09
C PHE A 228 -20.46 -3.27 -15.63
N ALA A 229 -19.62 -2.63 -14.82
CA ALA A 229 -19.88 -2.31 -13.42
C ALA A 229 -20.17 -3.48 -12.43
N ARG A 230 -20.11 -4.76 -12.85
CA ARG A 230 -20.28 -5.94 -11.96
C ARG A 230 -18.95 -6.55 -11.53
N SER A 231 -18.75 -6.77 -10.24
CA SER A 231 -17.60 -7.53 -9.69
C SER A 231 -17.89 -9.02 -9.73
N SER A 232 -16.96 -9.81 -10.30
CA SER A 232 -17.05 -11.27 -10.28
C SER A 232 -16.52 -11.84 -8.95
N GLN A 233 -17.04 -12.99 -8.50
CA GLN A 233 -16.48 -13.70 -7.33
C GLN A 233 -14.99 -14.00 -7.51
N VAL A 234 -14.61 -14.42 -8.72
CA VAL A 234 -13.22 -14.61 -9.14
C VAL A 234 -12.41 -13.31 -9.00
N GLY A 235 -13.00 -12.17 -9.30
CA GLY A 235 -12.37 -10.87 -9.13
C GLY A 235 -12.10 -10.48 -7.67
N LYS A 236 -13.00 -10.85 -6.75
CA LYS A 236 -12.79 -10.67 -5.30
C LYS A 236 -11.68 -11.57 -4.78
N LEU A 237 -11.62 -12.81 -5.26
CA LEU A 237 -10.53 -13.72 -4.96
C LEU A 237 -9.18 -13.19 -5.47
N ALA A 238 -9.13 -12.68 -6.71
CA ALA A 238 -7.92 -12.10 -7.27
C ALA A 238 -7.42 -10.92 -6.42
N PHE A 239 -8.33 -10.08 -5.92
CA PHE A 239 -8.00 -8.99 -5.02
C PHE A 239 -7.41 -9.47 -3.69
N GLY A 240 -8.07 -10.42 -3.00
CA GLY A 240 -7.56 -10.96 -1.72
C GLY A 240 -6.22 -11.68 -1.90
N LEU A 241 -6.08 -12.48 -2.95
CA LEU A 241 -4.86 -13.22 -3.25
C LEU A 241 -3.69 -12.29 -3.62
N THR A 242 -3.94 -11.23 -4.40
CA THR A 242 -2.91 -10.22 -4.71
C THR A 242 -2.52 -9.40 -3.49
N GLY A 243 -3.46 -9.07 -2.59
CA GLY A 243 -3.16 -8.43 -1.31
C GLY A 243 -2.24 -9.29 -0.44
N PHE A 244 -2.59 -10.56 -0.26
CA PHE A 244 -1.75 -11.52 0.47
C PHE A 244 -0.35 -11.64 -0.14
N LEU A 245 -0.25 -11.83 -1.46
CA LEU A 245 1.03 -11.96 -2.14
C LEU A 245 1.86 -10.67 -2.07
N THR A 246 1.22 -9.49 -2.08
CA THR A 246 1.92 -8.20 -1.93
C THR A 246 2.63 -8.11 -0.59
N ILE A 247 1.93 -8.45 0.51
CA ILE A 247 2.54 -8.44 1.86
C ILE A 247 3.57 -9.57 2.00
N LEU A 248 3.31 -10.76 1.43
CA LEU A 248 4.26 -11.87 1.45
C LEU A 248 5.57 -11.51 0.74
N ILE A 249 5.51 -10.93 -0.46
CA ILE A 249 6.66 -10.43 -1.20
C ILE A 249 7.36 -9.29 -0.46
N GLY A 250 6.59 -8.34 0.09
CA GLY A 250 7.14 -7.24 0.88
C GLY A 250 7.85 -7.68 2.15
N SER A 251 7.55 -8.88 2.67
CA SER A 251 8.27 -9.47 3.81
C SER A 251 9.77 -9.58 3.53
N VAL A 252 10.17 -9.77 2.27
CA VAL A 252 11.59 -9.75 1.89
C VAL A 252 12.20 -8.38 2.20
N ALA A 253 11.55 -7.28 1.80
CA ALA A 253 12.03 -5.94 2.10
C ALA A 253 12.01 -5.62 3.61
N VAL A 254 11.03 -6.13 4.35
CA VAL A 254 10.89 -5.85 5.80
C VAL A 254 11.90 -6.62 6.65
N PHE A 255 12.20 -7.88 6.30
CA PHE A 255 13.02 -8.75 7.12
C PHE A 255 14.45 -8.94 6.61
N PHE A 256 14.75 -8.65 5.33
CA PHE A 256 16.11 -8.71 4.78
C PHE A 256 16.70 -7.32 4.60
N GLY A 257 17.72 -6.98 5.39
CA GLY A 257 18.46 -5.72 5.30
C GLY A 257 18.23 -4.76 6.48
N PRO A 258 17.01 -4.30 6.77
CA PRO A 258 16.78 -3.14 7.62
C PRO A 258 16.87 -3.40 9.13
N SER A 259 17.55 -4.45 9.59
CA SER A 259 17.63 -4.76 11.03
C SER A 259 19.05 -4.57 11.56
N GLY A 260 19.18 -3.86 12.67
CA GLY A 260 20.45 -3.76 13.38
C GLY A 260 20.25 -3.43 14.85
N PHE A 261 21.26 -2.83 15.47
CA PHE A 261 21.27 -2.57 16.90
C PHE A 261 21.62 -1.12 17.21
N VAL A 262 20.92 -0.55 18.20
CA VAL A 262 21.29 0.71 18.84
C VAL A 262 21.62 0.39 20.30
N GLY A 263 22.91 0.40 20.63
CA GLY A 263 23.40 -0.24 21.85
C GLY A 263 23.16 -1.75 21.78
N GLU A 264 22.44 -2.29 22.76
CA GLU A 264 22.08 -3.71 22.83
C GLU A 264 20.65 -4.00 22.32
N THR A 265 19.90 -2.96 21.91
CA THR A 265 18.51 -3.09 21.50
C THR A 265 18.38 -3.30 19.99
N ALA A 266 17.63 -4.33 19.58
CA ALA A 266 17.32 -4.58 18.18
C ALA A 266 16.32 -3.55 17.62
N VAL A 267 16.68 -2.91 16.51
CA VAL A 267 15.90 -1.87 15.85
C VAL A 267 15.74 -2.16 14.35
N TRP A 268 14.73 -1.55 13.76
CA TRP A 268 14.42 -1.60 12.34
C TRP A 268 14.67 -0.22 11.71
N PHE A 269 15.42 -0.17 10.61
CA PHE A 269 15.80 1.04 9.90
C PHE A 269 14.93 1.27 8.66
N PRO A 270 14.49 2.51 8.37
CA PRO A 270 13.82 2.86 7.12
C PRO A 270 14.59 2.38 5.89
N TRP A 271 13.88 1.97 4.84
CA TRP A 271 14.47 1.45 3.60
C TRP A 271 15.38 2.44 2.85
N GLY A 272 15.24 3.74 3.12
CA GLY A 272 16.13 4.78 2.59
C GLY A 272 17.45 4.92 3.35
N THR A 273 17.68 4.15 4.41
CA THR A 273 18.89 4.23 5.25
C THR A 273 20.11 3.73 4.48
N SER A 274 21.19 4.49 4.58
CA SER A 274 22.46 4.19 3.91
C SER A 274 23.53 3.84 4.93
N VAL A 275 24.39 2.91 4.55
CA VAL A 275 25.49 2.37 5.36
C VAL A 275 26.77 2.40 4.53
N VAL A 276 27.92 2.53 5.20
CA VAL A 276 29.22 2.46 4.52
C VAL A 276 29.57 0.98 4.33
N ASN A 277 29.77 0.56 3.09
CA ASN A 277 30.33 -0.75 2.79
C ASN A 277 31.83 -0.72 3.09
N GLU A 278 32.24 -1.30 4.22
CA GLU A 278 33.64 -1.31 4.68
C GLU A 278 34.63 -1.94 3.68
N SER A 279 34.16 -2.89 2.86
CA SER A 279 34.99 -3.58 1.87
C SER A 279 35.29 -2.74 0.62
N ALA A 280 34.41 -1.80 0.28
CA ALA A 280 34.50 -0.97 -0.92
C ALA A 280 34.70 0.53 -0.62
N GLY A 281 34.57 0.95 0.64
CA GLY A 281 34.60 2.35 1.05
C GLY A 281 33.46 3.20 0.48
N THR A 282 32.41 2.58 -0.06
CA THR A 282 31.29 3.25 -0.74
C THR A 282 30.03 3.23 0.12
N LEU A 283 29.23 4.29 0.01
CA LEU A 283 27.92 4.34 0.63
C LEU A 283 26.94 3.47 -0.16
N VAL A 284 26.30 2.51 0.51
CA VAL A 284 25.28 1.63 -0.07
C VAL A 284 24.00 1.72 0.75
N LEU A 285 22.87 1.32 0.17
CA LEU A 285 21.62 1.21 0.93
C LEU A 285 21.62 -0.08 1.76
N ASP A 286 21.19 0.03 3.01
CA ASP A 286 21.12 -1.10 3.95
C ASP A 286 20.11 -2.14 3.48
N THR A 287 18.96 -1.68 2.96
CA THR A 287 18.02 -2.54 2.25
C THR A 287 18.25 -2.46 0.75
N PRO A 288 18.38 -3.60 0.05
CA PRO A 288 18.47 -3.61 -1.40
C PRO A 288 17.25 -2.96 -2.06
N PRO A 289 17.39 -1.92 -2.90
CA PRO A 289 16.26 -1.15 -3.43
C PRO A 289 15.28 -2.00 -4.26
N TRP A 290 15.77 -3.06 -4.86
CA TRP A 290 14.97 -3.99 -5.65
C TRP A 290 14.04 -4.88 -4.81
N ALA A 291 14.33 -5.09 -3.52
CA ALA A 291 13.37 -5.71 -2.60
C ALA A 291 12.13 -4.82 -2.44
N VAL A 292 12.33 -3.50 -2.32
CA VAL A 292 11.27 -2.49 -2.24
C VAL A 292 10.54 -2.36 -3.59
N GLN A 293 11.27 -2.43 -4.70
CA GLN A 293 10.67 -2.45 -6.05
C GLN A 293 9.73 -3.65 -6.24
N ALA A 294 10.09 -4.84 -5.74
CA ALA A 294 9.26 -6.02 -5.80
C ALA A 294 7.91 -5.80 -5.10
N LEU A 295 7.94 -5.24 -3.88
CA LEU A 295 6.74 -4.83 -3.13
C LEU A 295 5.88 -3.83 -3.93
N LEU A 296 6.49 -2.75 -4.39
CA LEU A 296 5.79 -1.67 -5.08
C LEU A 296 5.17 -2.11 -6.41
N SER A 297 5.84 -2.99 -7.16
CA SER A 297 5.30 -3.52 -8.41
C SER A 297 4.05 -4.37 -8.17
N MET A 298 3.98 -5.14 -7.08
CA MET A 298 2.77 -5.85 -6.68
C MET A 298 1.68 -4.91 -6.14
N MET A 299 2.07 -3.85 -5.43
CA MET A 299 1.12 -2.82 -4.97
C MET A 299 0.36 -2.19 -6.13
N ILE A 300 1.00 -1.93 -7.29
CA ILE A 300 0.30 -1.40 -8.48
C ILE A 300 -0.87 -2.31 -8.86
N VAL A 301 -0.66 -3.63 -8.91
CA VAL A 301 -1.71 -4.60 -9.27
C VAL A 301 -2.79 -4.65 -8.18
N TRP A 302 -2.38 -4.72 -6.91
CA TRP A 302 -3.29 -4.80 -5.77
C TRP A 302 -4.21 -3.57 -5.68
N ILE A 303 -3.65 -2.36 -5.77
CA ILE A 303 -4.42 -1.10 -5.76
C ILE A 303 -5.38 -1.04 -6.95
N MET A 304 -4.94 -1.44 -8.15
CA MET A 304 -5.79 -1.40 -9.33
C MET A 304 -6.98 -2.36 -9.22
N LEU A 305 -6.81 -3.51 -8.57
CA LEU A 305 -7.88 -4.43 -8.17
C LEU A 305 -8.71 -3.96 -6.96
N GLY A 306 -8.32 -2.83 -6.35
CA GLY A 306 -8.80 -2.26 -5.08
C GLY A 306 -10.29 -1.96 -4.85
N PRO A 307 -11.24 -1.97 -5.79
CA PRO A 307 -12.63 -1.61 -5.47
C PRO A 307 -13.62 -2.79 -5.34
N ARG A 308 -13.14 -4.05 -5.24
CA ARG A 308 -14.00 -5.24 -5.43
C ARG A 308 -14.69 -5.78 -4.18
N LEU A 309 -14.39 -5.27 -2.99
CA LEU A 309 -14.93 -5.80 -1.72
C LEU A 309 -16.45 -5.55 -1.55
N GLY A 310 -17.02 -4.53 -2.19
CA GLY A 310 -18.36 -4.03 -1.81
C GLY A 310 -19.56 -4.40 -2.69
N SER A 311 -19.38 -4.90 -3.91
CA SER A 311 -20.45 -4.81 -4.93
C SER A 311 -21.61 -5.82 -4.81
N ARG A 312 -21.75 -6.55 -3.69
CA ARG A 312 -22.91 -7.44 -3.49
C ARG A 312 -23.80 -7.02 -2.32
N GLU A 313 -23.32 -6.16 -1.39
CA GLU A 313 -24.02 -5.89 -0.13
C GLU A 313 -23.89 -4.44 0.38
N LEU A 314 -23.16 -3.55 -0.29
CA LEU A 314 -23.15 -2.14 0.10
C LEU A 314 -24.39 -1.45 -0.46
N LYS A 315 -25.33 -1.10 0.43
CA LYS A 315 -26.44 -0.19 0.15
C LYS A 315 -25.93 1.01 -0.64
N GLU A 316 -26.67 1.38 -1.69
CA GLU A 316 -26.43 2.55 -2.54
C GLU A 316 -26.17 3.80 -1.69
N THR A 317 -24.90 4.13 -1.49
CA THR A 317 -24.45 5.39 -0.91
C THR A 317 -23.14 5.76 -1.60
N ALA A 318 -22.77 7.05 -1.51
CA ALA A 318 -21.63 7.71 -2.15
C ALA A 318 -20.29 6.92 -2.16
N VAL A 319 -20.14 5.93 -1.27
CA VAL A 319 -19.10 4.90 -1.23
C VAL A 319 -18.81 4.24 -2.59
N ARG A 320 -19.84 4.04 -3.43
CA ARG A 320 -19.65 3.41 -4.75
C ARG A 320 -18.95 4.33 -5.76
N SER A 321 -19.10 5.66 -5.68
CA SER A 321 -18.48 6.55 -6.68
C SER A 321 -17.00 6.78 -6.40
N ASP A 322 -16.58 7.05 -5.17
CA ASP A 322 -15.17 7.35 -4.89
C ASP A 322 -14.28 6.08 -4.91
N ILE A 323 -14.80 4.92 -4.53
CA ILE A 323 -14.01 3.68 -4.59
C ILE A 323 -13.83 3.23 -6.06
N VAL A 324 -14.81 3.47 -6.93
CA VAL A 324 -14.79 3.04 -8.34
C VAL A 324 -14.18 4.10 -9.28
N SER A 325 -14.23 5.39 -8.94
CA SER A 325 -13.69 6.49 -9.76
C SER A 325 -12.77 7.50 -9.03
N GLY A 326 -12.43 7.29 -7.76
CA GLY A 326 -11.92 8.35 -6.88
C GLY A 326 -10.43 8.64 -6.89
N GLY A 327 -10.11 9.83 -6.37
CA GLY A 327 -8.76 10.39 -6.30
C GLY A 327 -7.80 9.59 -5.41
N GLU A 328 -8.29 8.94 -4.34
CA GLU A 328 -7.44 8.14 -3.43
C GLU A 328 -6.77 6.95 -4.13
N LYS A 329 -7.52 6.26 -5.01
CA LYS A 329 -6.98 5.14 -5.80
C LYS A 329 -5.86 5.62 -6.72
N TYR A 330 -6.10 6.69 -7.47
CA TYR A 330 -5.09 7.24 -8.39
C TYR A 330 -3.89 7.79 -7.64
N PHE A 331 -4.08 8.40 -6.47
CA PHE A 331 -2.99 8.85 -5.62
C PHE A 331 -2.12 7.69 -5.11
N MET A 332 -2.72 6.58 -4.64
CA MET A 332 -1.97 5.37 -4.28
C MET A 332 -1.19 4.80 -5.48
N VAL A 333 -1.80 4.78 -6.67
CA VAL A 333 -1.10 4.33 -7.90
C VAL A 333 0.07 5.25 -8.23
N ILE A 334 -0.09 6.57 -8.09
CA ILE A 334 0.98 7.56 -8.28
C ILE A 334 2.12 7.30 -7.29
N LEU A 335 1.81 7.07 -6.01
CA LEU A 335 2.82 6.74 -5.00
C LEU A 335 3.56 5.45 -5.36
N ALA A 336 2.85 4.40 -5.76
CA ALA A 336 3.48 3.14 -6.16
C ALA A 336 4.37 3.30 -7.40
N ILE A 337 3.91 4.03 -8.42
CA ILE A 337 4.68 4.36 -9.63
C ILE A 337 5.95 5.14 -9.28
N PHE A 338 5.82 6.18 -8.46
CA PHE A 338 6.94 7.01 -8.06
C PHE A 338 7.95 6.24 -7.20
N GLY A 339 7.46 5.34 -6.34
CA GLY A 339 8.32 4.41 -5.60
C GLY A 339 9.09 3.46 -6.53
N VAL A 340 8.45 2.88 -7.55
CA VAL A 340 9.16 2.01 -8.53
C VAL A 340 10.26 2.79 -9.25
N TRP A 341 9.99 4.06 -9.58
CA TRP A 341 10.98 4.96 -10.15
C TRP A 341 12.15 5.19 -9.20
N ALA A 342 11.86 5.60 -7.96
CA ALA A 342 12.87 5.83 -6.92
C ALA A 342 13.74 4.59 -6.66
N ALA A 343 13.13 3.41 -6.61
CA ALA A 343 13.84 2.14 -6.42
C ALA A 343 14.79 1.82 -7.58
N SER A 344 14.39 2.11 -8.82
CA SER A 344 15.26 1.90 -9.97
C SER A 344 16.41 2.90 -10.02
N GLN A 345 16.17 4.16 -9.68
CA GLN A 345 17.23 5.18 -9.58
C GLN A 345 18.23 4.81 -8.48
N ALA A 346 17.75 4.38 -7.31
CA ALA A 346 18.59 3.90 -6.21
C ALA A 346 19.39 2.62 -6.57
N SER A 347 18.92 1.84 -7.54
CA SER A 347 19.57 0.62 -8.03
C SER A 347 20.67 0.88 -9.07
N THR A 348 21.02 2.14 -9.37
CA THR A 348 22.16 2.48 -10.24
C THR A 348 23.52 2.38 -9.52
N LEU A 349 23.52 2.48 -8.18
CA LEU A 349 24.71 2.44 -7.32
C LEU A 349 25.80 3.49 -7.64
N MET A 350 25.49 4.49 -8.46
CA MET A 350 26.33 5.67 -8.70
C MET A 350 25.95 6.77 -7.70
N ASP A 351 26.93 7.59 -7.29
CA ASP A 351 26.85 8.64 -6.25
C ASP A 351 25.41 9.07 -5.96
N LEU A 352 24.92 8.60 -4.81
CA LEU A 352 23.51 8.49 -4.51
C LEU A 352 22.75 9.76 -4.90
N GLY A 353 21.69 9.58 -5.70
CA GLY A 353 20.56 10.48 -5.72
C GLY A 353 19.92 10.53 -4.32
N ALA A 354 20.58 11.20 -3.37
CA ALA A 354 20.18 11.33 -1.98
C ALA A 354 18.77 11.91 -1.82
N GLY A 355 18.26 12.58 -2.86
CA GLY A 355 16.87 13.04 -2.93
C GLY A 355 15.81 11.96 -3.16
N TYR A 356 16.16 10.78 -3.69
CA TYR A 356 15.17 9.74 -4.06
C TYR A 356 15.01 8.63 -3.02
N THR A 357 15.99 8.43 -2.14
CA THR A 357 16.00 7.29 -1.18
C THR A 357 14.88 7.40 -0.14
N ILE A 358 14.47 8.61 0.23
CA ILE A 358 13.33 8.85 1.12
C ILE A 358 12.04 8.22 0.59
N PHE A 359 11.84 8.22 -0.74
CA PHE A 359 10.66 7.67 -1.38
C PHE A 359 10.61 6.15 -1.37
N LEU A 360 11.74 5.48 -1.13
CA LEU A 360 11.76 4.03 -0.85
C LEU A 360 10.98 3.69 0.41
N THR A 361 10.90 4.62 1.37
CA THR A 361 10.12 4.43 2.61
C THR A 361 8.73 5.05 2.48
N VAL A 362 8.64 6.30 2.03
CA VAL A 362 7.40 7.09 1.97
C VAL A 362 6.35 6.46 1.04
N CYS A 363 6.74 6.05 -0.17
CA CYS A 363 5.80 5.55 -1.17
C CYS A 363 5.09 4.25 -0.75
N PRO A 364 5.80 3.15 -0.41
CA PRO A 364 5.15 1.91 -0.01
C PRO A 364 4.37 2.04 1.29
N ALA A 365 4.88 2.76 2.29
CA ALA A 365 4.15 2.97 3.54
C ALA A 365 2.92 3.87 3.34
N GLY A 366 2.98 4.88 2.47
CA GLY A 366 1.84 5.69 2.08
C GLY A 366 0.72 4.87 1.43
N VAL A 367 1.07 3.93 0.54
CA VAL A 367 0.12 2.98 -0.03
C VAL A 367 -0.51 2.10 1.05
N LEU A 368 0.27 1.54 1.97
CA LEU A 368 -0.25 0.72 3.07
C LEU A 368 -1.20 1.51 3.97
N PHE A 369 -0.85 2.74 4.31
CA PHE A 369 -1.70 3.63 5.12
C PHE A 369 -3.02 3.91 4.42
N LEU A 370 -2.98 4.34 3.15
CA LEU A 370 -4.18 4.68 2.38
C LEU A 370 -5.07 3.47 2.16
N MET A 371 -4.48 2.32 1.84
CA MET A 371 -5.21 1.08 1.67
C MET A 371 -5.84 0.63 3.00
N GLY A 372 -5.10 0.70 4.10
CA GLY A 372 -5.61 0.43 5.44
C GLY A 372 -6.75 1.37 5.82
N ALA A 373 -6.62 2.66 5.48
CA ALA A 373 -7.65 3.65 5.70
C ALA A 373 -8.89 3.42 4.83
N LEU A 374 -8.74 2.88 3.62
CA LEU A 374 -9.87 2.46 2.77
C LEU A 374 -10.58 1.25 3.35
N TYR A 375 -9.85 0.25 3.85
CA TYR A 375 -10.44 -0.89 4.55
C TYR A 375 -11.22 -0.45 5.79
N MET A 376 -10.62 0.35 6.67
CA MET A 376 -11.32 0.93 7.83
C MET A 376 -12.48 1.84 7.38
N GLY A 377 -12.30 2.56 6.28
CA GLY A 377 -13.29 3.37 5.58
C GLY A 377 -14.55 2.60 5.20
N ALA A 378 -14.38 1.35 4.78
CA ALA A 378 -15.44 0.42 4.42
C ALA A 378 -15.95 -0.41 5.61
N ASN A 379 -15.63 0.00 6.85
CA ASN A 379 -15.85 -0.78 8.06
C ASN A 379 -15.23 -2.18 7.95
N ASP A 380 -13.96 -2.29 7.57
CA ASP A 380 -13.16 -3.51 7.73
C ASP A 380 -11.92 -3.17 8.57
N VAL A 381 -12.16 -3.02 9.87
CA VAL A 381 -11.13 -2.57 10.81
C VAL A 381 -10.10 -3.67 11.06
N ILE A 382 -10.53 -4.94 11.00
CA ILE A 382 -9.64 -6.10 11.16
C ILE A 382 -8.55 -6.06 10.08
N THR A 383 -8.93 -5.83 8.81
CA THR A 383 -7.96 -5.77 7.71
C THR A 383 -7.17 -4.46 7.67
N GLY A 384 -7.84 -3.33 7.97
CA GLY A 384 -7.23 -2.02 7.80
C GLY A 384 -6.28 -1.58 8.91
N LEU A 385 -6.58 -1.91 10.18
CA LEU A 385 -5.77 -1.47 11.33
C LEU A 385 -4.31 -1.96 11.26
N PRO A 386 -4.02 -3.25 10.98
CA PRO A 386 -2.63 -3.72 10.85
C PRO A 386 -1.84 -2.98 9.76
N LEU A 387 -2.49 -2.63 8.64
CA LEU A 387 -1.86 -1.91 7.53
C LEU A 387 -1.48 -0.47 7.93
N VAL A 388 -2.37 0.22 8.64
CA VAL A 388 -2.12 1.59 9.15
C VAL A 388 -0.99 1.58 10.18
N VAL A 389 -1.02 0.62 11.12
CA VAL A 389 0.01 0.49 12.16
C VAL A 389 1.37 0.15 11.54
N ALA A 390 1.42 -0.82 10.62
CA ALA A 390 2.64 -1.19 9.91
C ALA A 390 3.22 0.01 9.13
N ALA A 391 2.38 0.75 8.41
CA ALA A 391 2.82 1.94 7.67
C ALA A 391 3.52 2.97 8.56
N ILE A 392 2.97 3.27 9.74
CA ILE A 392 3.52 4.28 10.64
C ILE A 392 4.87 3.87 11.21
N PHE A 393 5.03 2.60 11.62
CA PHE A 393 6.31 2.13 12.13
C PHE A 393 7.37 1.98 11.05
N LEU A 394 6.99 1.73 9.79
CA LEU A 394 7.89 1.80 8.64
C LEU A 394 8.34 3.24 8.33
N LEU A 395 7.47 4.24 8.56
CA LEU A 395 7.79 5.67 8.36
C LEU A 395 8.59 6.28 9.53
N THR A 396 8.73 5.54 10.64
CA THR A 396 9.44 6.02 11.82
C THR A 396 10.94 6.08 11.55
N SER A 397 11.53 7.25 11.75
CA SER A 397 12.94 7.52 11.47
C SER A 397 13.60 8.22 12.67
N PRO A 398 14.89 7.95 13.00
CA PRO A 398 15.88 7.16 12.25
C PRO A 398 15.69 5.64 12.29
N HIS A 399 14.93 5.12 13.25
CA HIS A 399 14.63 3.69 13.37
C HIS A 399 13.40 3.48 14.26
N SER A 400 12.81 2.30 14.21
CA SER A 400 11.77 1.83 15.12
C SER A 400 12.20 0.58 15.87
N LEU A 401 11.62 0.31 17.04
CA LEU A 401 11.88 -0.95 17.74
C LEU A 401 11.43 -2.11 16.85
N LEU A 402 12.29 -3.12 16.69
CA LEU A 402 12.08 -4.17 15.70
C LEU A 402 10.70 -4.84 15.81
N PHE A 403 10.28 -5.18 17.04
CA PHE A 403 8.99 -5.84 17.27
C PHE A 403 7.77 -4.97 16.90
N MET A 404 7.91 -3.64 16.90
CA MET A 404 6.85 -2.72 16.49
C MET A 404 6.66 -2.68 14.97
N VAL A 405 7.63 -3.14 14.18
CA VAL A 405 7.47 -3.33 12.73
C VAL A 405 7.03 -4.76 12.42
N THR A 406 7.68 -5.75 13.04
CA THR A 406 7.47 -7.16 12.69
C THR A 406 6.09 -7.67 13.07
N VAL A 407 5.57 -7.32 14.25
CA VAL A 407 4.25 -7.80 14.71
C VAL A 407 3.11 -7.26 13.83
N PRO A 408 2.99 -5.95 13.55
CA PRO A 408 1.95 -5.45 12.65
C PRO A 408 2.07 -6.01 11.22
N TRP A 409 3.29 -6.22 10.73
CA TRP A 409 3.49 -6.82 9.41
C TRP A 409 3.00 -8.28 9.34
N LEU A 410 3.33 -9.09 10.35
CA LEU A 410 2.86 -10.48 10.44
C LEU A 410 1.33 -10.55 10.61
N LEU A 411 0.73 -9.62 11.37
CA LEU A 411 -0.72 -9.51 11.48
C LEU A 411 -1.36 -9.13 10.13
N ALA A 412 -0.78 -8.17 9.41
CA ALA A 412 -1.25 -7.81 8.07
C ALA A 412 -1.15 -9.00 7.10
N LEU A 413 -0.06 -9.76 7.14
CA LEU A 413 0.12 -10.96 6.33
C LEU A 413 -0.94 -12.02 6.63
N LEU A 414 -1.15 -12.33 7.92
CA LEU A 414 -2.12 -13.31 8.37
C LEU A 414 -3.54 -12.90 7.98
N ILE A 415 -3.92 -11.64 8.22
CA ILE A 415 -5.26 -11.14 7.96
C ILE A 415 -5.55 -11.05 6.46
N GLN A 416 -4.59 -10.61 5.63
CA GLN A 416 -4.74 -10.65 4.17
C GLN A 416 -4.84 -12.10 3.65
N GLY A 417 -4.13 -13.05 4.27
CA GLY A 417 -4.25 -14.47 3.98
C GLY A 417 -5.65 -15.02 4.32
N LEU A 418 -6.18 -14.67 5.50
CA LEU A 418 -7.53 -15.01 5.91
C LEU A 418 -8.58 -14.39 4.97
N LEU A 419 -8.42 -13.12 4.57
CA LEU A 419 -9.28 -12.46 3.59
C LEU A 419 -9.29 -13.23 2.25
N ALA A 420 -8.12 -13.67 1.77
CA ALA A 420 -8.01 -14.44 0.54
C ALA A 420 -8.78 -15.79 0.63
N VAL A 421 -8.72 -16.47 1.77
CA VAL A 421 -9.50 -17.70 2.03
C VAL A 421 -11.00 -17.38 2.16
N GLU A 422 -11.33 -16.35 2.92
CA GLU A 422 -12.69 -15.91 3.18
C GLU A 422 -13.43 -15.54 1.88
N THR A 423 -12.76 -14.92 0.90
CA THR A 423 -13.36 -14.63 -0.41
C THR A 423 -13.84 -15.88 -1.16
N LYS A 424 -13.31 -17.08 -0.85
CA LYS A 424 -13.81 -18.36 -1.39
C LYS A 424 -14.91 -19.00 -0.55
N VAL A 425 -14.94 -18.71 0.75
CA VAL A 425 -15.82 -19.36 1.74
C VAL A 425 -17.06 -18.49 2.06
N ARG A 426 -17.13 -17.25 1.58
CA ARG A 426 -18.12 -16.27 2.08
C ARG A 426 -19.58 -16.54 1.69
N GLY A 427 -20.33 -16.78 2.77
CA GLY A 427 -21.77 -16.61 2.98
C GLY A 427 -22.19 -16.83 4.45
N HIS A 428 -21.24 -16.78 5.41
CA HIS A 428 -21.44 -17.40 6.74
C HIS A 428 -20.99 -16.59 7.97
N THR A 429 -20.30 -15.45 7.84
CA THR A 429 -19.85 -14.68 9.01
C THR A 429 -19.99 -13.19 8.76
N ALA A 430 -21.01 -12.56 9.35
CA ALA A 430 -21.17 -11.12 9.41
C ALA A 430 -20.71 -10.65 10.79
N PHE A 431 -19.49 -10.11 10.86
CA PHE A 431 -19.03 -9.41 12.04
C PHE A 431 -19.57 -7.98 12.00
N SER A 432 -20.10 -7.47 13.12
CA SER A 432 -20.50 -6.07 13.24
C SER A 432 -19.24 -5.20 13.29
N GLN A 433 -18.75 -4.83 12.11
CA GLN A 433 -17.54 -4.03 12.00
C GLN A 433 -17.72 -2.61 12.56
N THR A 434 -18.95 -2.12 12.61
CA THR A 434 -19.31 -0.85 13.27
C THR A 434 -18.96 -0.86 14.76
N LEU A 435 -19.18 -1.98 15.46
CA LEU A 435 -18.79 -2.14 16.87
C LEU A 435 -17.27 -2.00 17.03
N LEU A 436 -16.50 -2.65 16.15
CA LEU A 436 -15.05 -2.61 16.21
C LEU A 436 -14.48 -1.24 15.85
N THR A 437 -15.09 -0.52 14.91
CA THR A 437 -14.76 0.89 14.64
C THR A 437 -14.91 1.73 15.91
N VAL A 438 -16.02 1.59 16.64
CA VAL A 438 -16.25 2.31 17.91
C VAL A 438 -15.22 1.92 18.97
N ILE A 439 -14.94 0.63 19.16
CA ILE A 439 -13.93 0.15 20.12
C ILE A 439 -12.56 0.71 19.78
N VAL A 440 -12.14 0.65 18.51
CA VAL A 440 -10.82 1.14 18.09
C VAL A 440 -10.70 2.65 18.28
N THR A 441 -11.75 3.42 17.98
CA THR A 441 -11.79 4.86 18.27
C THR A 441 -11.63 5.15 19.76
N ILE A 442 -12.37 4.45 20.63
CA ILE A 442 -12.30 4.65 22.09
C ILE A 442 -10.92 4.26 22.61
N VAL A 443 -10.42 3.06 22.26
CA VAL A 443 -9.10 2.58 22.74
C VAL A 443 -7.99 3.52 22.29
N ALA A 444 -8.01 4.01 21.05
CA ALA A 444 -7.02 4.96 20.56
C ALA A 444 -7.09 6.30 21.31
N SER A 445 -8.28 6.78 21.62
CA SER A 445 -8.50 8.05 22.34
C SER A 445 -8.08 7.95 23.82
N VAL A 446 -8.44 6.86 24.51
CA VAL A 446 -7.98 6.58 25.88
C VAL A 446 -6.47 6.48 25.93
N THR A 447 -5.86 5.76 24.97
CA THR A 447 -4.40 5.63 24.89
C THR A 447 -3.73 6.99 24.68
N PHE A 448 -4.29 7.84 23.81
CA PHE A 448 -3.83 9.21 23.63
C PHE A 448 -3.92 10.04 24.92
N ILE A 449 -5.04 9.96 25.65
CA ILE A 449 -5.22 10.62 26.96
C ILE A 449 -4.13 10.17 27.94
N LEU A 450 -3.89 8.86 28.05
CA LEU A 450 -2.88 8.31 28.96
C LEU A 450 -1.47 8.81 28.61
N PHE A 451 -1.13 8.94 27.32
CA PHE A 451 0.12 9.56 26.88
C PHE A 451 0.19 11.05 27.23
N MET A 452 -0.89 11.81 26.99
CA MET A 452 -0.95 13.24 27.29
C MET A 452 -0.86 13.55 28.79
N LEU A 453 -1.44 12.68 29.63
CA LEU A 453 -1.38 12.78 31.10
C LEU A 453 -0.10 12.19 31.71
N GLY A 454 0.74 11.53 30.91
CA GLY A 454 1.97 10.89 31.39
C GLY A 454 1.73 9.61 32.19
N GLY A 455 0.61 8.90 32.00
CA GLY A 455 0.28 7.66 32.70
C GLY A 455 1.26 6.50 32.46
N PHE A 456 2.13 6.63 31.45
CA PHE A 456 3.18 5.66 31.11
C PHE A 456 4.58 6.05 31.63
N GLY A 457 4.71 7.06 32.51
CA GLY A 457 5.98 7.47 33.11
C GLY A 457 5.85 8.03 34.53
N SER A 458 6.98 8.14 35.26
CA SER A 458 7.02 8.69 36.63
C SER A 458 7.50 10.16 36.63
N GLY A 459 6.64 11.12 37.04
CA GLY A 459 7.01 12.52 37.27
C GLY A 459 5.82 13.49 37.49
N PRO A 460 5.97 14.62 38.21
CA PRO A 460 4.85 15.44 38.72
C PRO A 460 4.16 16.31 37.66
N ALA A 461 2.85 16.15 37.40
CA ALA A 461 2.12 16.87 36.33
C ALA A 461 2.45 18.37 36.16
N ALA A 462 2.62 18.79 34.89
CA ALA A 462 2.86 20.13 34.34
C ALA A 462 4.29 20.43 33.82
N ILE A 463 4.31 21.17 32.70
CA ILE A 463 5.42 21.60 31.82
C ILE A 463 5.78 20.56 30.72
N TRP A 464 5.61 21.02 29.46
CA TRP A 464 5.76 20.35 28.15
C TRP A 464 6.83 19.25 27.99
N PRO A 465 6.69 18.32 27.01
CA PRO A 465 7.27 16.99 27.11
C PRO A 465 8.70 16.82 26.62
N ALA A 466 9.44 17.87 26.21
CA ALA A 466 10.83 17.72 25.76
C ALA A 466 11.74 17.04 26.81
N ASN A 467 11.41 17.15 28.11
CA ASN A 467 12.12 16.44 29.18
C ASN A 467 11.35 15.25 29.79
N ARG A 468 10.05 15.08 29.48
CA ARG A 468 9.16 14.11 30.13
C ARG A 468 8.75 12.95 29.26
N TRP A 469 8.36 13.17 28.00
CA TRP A 469 8.07 12.05 27.07
C TRP A 469 9.36 11.31 26.67
N PHE A 470 10.49 12.01 26.68
CA PHE A 470 11.78 11.46 26.22
C PHE A 470 12.58 10.76 27.32
N ASN A 471 12.21 10.97 28.58
CA ASN A 471 12.66 10.13 29.69
C ASN A 471 11.68 8.98 29.98
N VAL A 472 10.66 8.76 29.14
CA VAL A 472 9.80 7.59 29.25
C VAL A 472 10.57 6.37 28.78
N SER A 473 10.96 5.52 29.74
CA SER A 473 11.27 4.14 29.46
C SER A 473 9.97 3.33 29.50
N LEU A 474 9.33 3.19 28.34
CA LEU A 474 8.16 2.30 28.18
C LEU A 474 8.60 0.84 28.25
N PHE A 475 9.82 0.57 27.80
CA PHE A 475 10.46 -0.74 27.83
C PHE A 475 11.66 -0.69 28.77
N PRO A 476 11.53 -1.18 30.02
CA PRO A 476 12.52 -1.00 31.09
C PRO A 476 13.95 -1.43 30.74
N GLU A 477 14.10 -2.41 29.86
CA GLU A 477 15.39 -2.99 29.44
C GLU A 477 15.95 -2.35 28.15
N THR A 478 15.26 -1.37 27.58
CA THR A 478 15.65 -0.72 26.32
C THR A 478 16.27 0.64 26.58
N SER A 479 17.36 0.96 25.89
CA SER A 479 17.96 2.30 26.00
C SER A 479 16.97 3.37 25.51
N ILE A 480 16.95 4.54 26.17
CA ILE A 480 16.09 5.66 25.77
C ILE A 480 16.34 6.06 24.31
N ALA A 481 17.60 6.05 23.88
CA ALA A 481 17.98 6.38 22.50
C ALA A 481 17.35 5.42 21.47
N ALA A 482 17.19 4.13 21.79
CA ALA A 482 16.59 3.14 20.91
C ALA A 482 15.05 3.21 20.88
N GLN A 483 14.40 3.50 22.02
CA GLN A 483 12.93 3.53 22.08
C GLN A 483 12.32 4.91 21.74
N ALA A 484 13.05 6.02 21.91
CA ALA A 484 12.50 7.37 21.78
C ALA A 484 11.80 7.64 20.42
N PRO A 485 12.38 7.31 19.25
CA PRO A 485 11.69 7.52 17.97
C PRO A 485 10.40 6.71 17.85
N THR A 486 10.37 5.50 18.42
CA THR A 486 9.20 4.61 18.41
C THR A 486 8.08 5.14 19.30
N ILE A 487 8.43 5.64 20.48
CA ILE A 487 7.47 6.24 21.43
C ILE A 487 6.84 7.49 20.83
N LEU A 488 7.62 8.32 20.13
CA LEU A 488 7.10 9.47 19.41
C LEU A 488 6.04 9.08 18.38
N SER A 489 6.36 8.09 17.54
CA SER A 489 5.44 7.58 16.53
C SER A 489 4.21 6.91 17.14
N LEU A 490 4.32 6.26 18.30
CA LEU A 490 3.18 5.70 19.04
C LEU A 490 2.14 6.76 19.42
N VAL A 491 2.58 7.94 19.88
CA VAL A 491 1.65 9.03 20.21
C VAL A 491 0.94 9.52 18.94
N VAL A 492 1.67 9.70 17.83
CA VAL A 492 1.06 10.09 16.54
C VAL A 492 0.09 9.01 16.04
N LEU A 493 0.46 7.73 16.18
CA LEU A 493 -0.34 6.58 15.76
C LEU A 493 -1.73 6.59 16.41
N THR A 494 -1.84 6.92 17.70
CA THR A 494 -3.14 6.94 18.39
C THR A 494 -4.12 7.91 17.73
N LEU A 495 -3.68 9.13 17.40
CA LEU A 495 -4.52 10.11 16.71
C LEU A 495 -4.85 9.69 15.27
N LEU A 496 -3.88 9.14 14.54
CA LEU A 496 -4.08 8.68 13.16
C LEU A 496 -5.09 7.54 13.10
N VAL A 497 -4.95 6.52 13.94
CA VAL A 497 -5.89 5.39 14.03
C VAL A 497 -7.29 5.86 14.40
N ARG A 498 -7.40 6.77 15.38
CA ARG A 498 -8.68 7.38 15.77
C ARG A 498 -9.35 8.07 14.58
N ASN A 499 -8.62 8.93 13.88
CA ASN A 499 -9.16 9.71 12.77
C ASN A 499 -9.57 8.83 11.58
N VAL A 500 -8.77 7.81 11.27
CA VAL A 500 -9.09 6.86 10.18
C VAL A 500 -10.33 6.03 10.53
N ALA A 501 -10.46 5.57 11.77
CA ALA A 501 -11.65 4.87 12.26
C ALA A 501 -12.91 5.76 12.20
N LEU A 502 -12.82 7.00 12.69
CA LEU A 502 -13.91 7.98 12.62
C LEU A 502 -14.29 8.33 11.17
N GLY A 503 -13.29 8.43 10.29
CA GLY A 503 -13.47 8.58 8.86
C GLY A 503 -14.34 7.46 8.25
N GLY A 504 -14.10 6.20 8.62
CA GLY A 504 -14.92 5.08 8.15
C GLY A 504 -16.37 5.10 8.63
N TYR A 505 -16.61 5.48 9.88
CA TYR A 505 -17.97 5.67 10.37
C TYR A 505 -18.73 6.73 9.57
N SER A 506 -18.09 7.87 9.33
CA SER A 506 -18.70 9.01 8.66
C SER A 506 -18.95 8.81 7.16
N TYR A 507 -18.09 8.03 6.51
CA TYR A 507 -18.17 7.72 5.09
C TYR A 507 -19.33 6.75 4.75
N GLY A 508 -19.66 5.84 5.67
CA GLY A 508 -20.85 5.00 5.57
C GLY A 508 -22.18 5.72 5.84
N GLN A 509 -22.15 7.02 6.15
CA GLN A 509 -23.32 7.82 6.56
C GLN A 509 -23.41 9.17 5.81
N GLU A 510 -22.69 9.33 4.70
CA GLU A 510 -22.69 10.51 3.81
C GLU A 510 -22.17 11.83 4.43
N PHE A 511 -21.28 11.80 5.41
CA PHE A 511 -20.66 13.02 5.95
C PHE A 511 -19.35 13.37 5.24
N SER A 512 -19.30 14.54 4.59
CA SER A 512 -18.14 15.01 3.82
C SER A 512 -16.87 15.23 4.66
N SER A 513 -17.01 15.53 5.97
CA SER A 513 -15.89 15.75 6.89
C SER A 513 -15.02 14.50 7.14
N GLY A 514 -15.58 13.31 6.90
CA GLY A 514 -14.90 12.02 7.03
C GLY A 514 -13.75 11.77 6.07
N GLY A 515 -13.98 12.07 4.79
CA GLY A 515 -12.96 11.95 3.75
C GLY A 515 -11.80 12.92 3.99
N VAL A 516 -12.11 14.13 4.44
CA VAL A 516 -11.12 15.15 4.79
C VAL A 516 -10.26 14.70 5.98
N LEU A 517 -10.86 14.12 7.02
CA LEU A 517 -10.14 13.53 8.17
C LEU A 517 -9.14 12.45 7.74
N ARG A 518 -9.57 11.54 6.85
CA ARG A 518 -8.71 10.47 6.32
C ARG A 518 -7.55 11.04 5.50
N GLY A 519 -7.82 11.93 4.56
CA GLY A 519 -6.79 12.54 3.71
C GLY A 519 -5.75 13.35 4.48
N ILE A 520 -6.19 14.15 5.46
CA ILE A 520 -5.28 14.90 6.34
C ILE A 520 -4.46 13.95 7.21
N SER A 521 -5.07 12.90 7.76
CA SER A 521 -4.34 11.89 8.54
C SER A 521 -3.26 11.19 7.68
N THR A 522 -3.54 10.89 6.41
CA THR A 522 -2.52 10.37 5.50
C THR A 522 -1.37 11.37 5.30
N LEU A 523 -1.68 12.63 5.00
CA LEU A 523 -0.64 13.65 4.81
C LEU A 523 0.26 13.77 6.04
N PHE A 524 -0.33 13.82 7.24
CA PHE A 524 0.41 13.87 8.51
C PHE A 524 1.20 12.60 8.80
N GLY A 525 0.67 11.42 8.46
CA GLY A 525 1.41 10.16 8.54
C GLY A 525 2.67 10.18 7.68
N LEU A 526 2.60 10.70 6.45
CA LEU A 526 3.74 10.81 5.55
C LEU A 526 4.83 11.78 6.06
N LEU A 527 4.46 12.77 6.90
CA LEU A 527 5.41 13.71 7.51
C LEU A 527 6.27 13.07 8.62
N LEU A 528 5.95 11.87 9.10
CA LEU A 528 6.75 11.18 10.12
C LEU A 528 8.21 10.96 9.70
N VAL A 529 8.47 10.81 8.39
CA VAL A 529 9.83 10.64 7.86
C VAL A 529 10.68 11.90 8.04
N ILE A 530 10.08 13.08 8.22
CA ILE A 530 10.79 14.35 8.43
C ILE A 530 11.45 14.41 9.82
N ILE A 531 11.00 13.59 10.78
CA ILE A 531 11.63 13.50 12.11
C ILE A 531 13.12 13.08 11.99
N ALA A 532 13.51 12.43 10.89
CA ALA A 532 14.87 11.98 10.59
C ALA A 532 15.94 13.08 10.48
N GLY A 533 15.55 14.30 10.05
CA GLY A 533 16.51 15.35 9.68
C GLY A 533 17.18 16.05 10.87
N ASN A 534 16.78 15.70 12.09
CA ASN A 534 17.16 16.41 13.30
C ASN A 534 18.30 15.70 14.05
N ALA A 535 19.39 16.44 14.29
CA ALA A 535 20.63 15.92 14.87
C ALA A 535 20.53 15.50 16.36
N ASP A 536 19.46 15.87 17.06
CA ASP A 536 19.28 15.63 18.50
C ASP A 536 17.85 15.16 18.83
N VAL A 537 17.71 14.30 19.82
CA VAL A 537 16.44 13.76 20.35
C VAL A 537 15.50 14.90 20.75
N THR A 538 16.04 16.00 21.29
CA THR A 538 15.25 17.19 21.65
C THR A 538 14.64 17.88 20.44
N HIS A 539 15.30 17.85 19.28
CA HIS A 539 14.75 18.45 18.05
C HIS A 539 13.68 17.52 17.44
N GLN A 540 13.94 16.21 17.42
CA GLN A 540 12.95 15.20 17.01
C GLN A 540 11.67 15.27 17.85
N ALA A 541 11.84 15.42 19.15
CA ALA A 541 10.79 15.64 20.13
C ALA A 541 9.88 16.84 19.81
N LEU A 542 10.49 17.99 19.54
CA LEU A 542 9.76 19.23 19.24
C LEU A 542 9.03 19.14 17.90
N THR A 543 9.65 18.53 16.89
CA THR A 543 9.01 18.29 15.59
C THR A 543 7.83 17.33 15.72
N ALA A 544 7.98 16.22 16.43
CA ALA A 544 6.88 15.28 16.66
C ALA A 544 5.73 15.93 17.44
N ALA A 545 6.02 16.72 18.49
CA ALA A 545 5.01 17.49 19.20
C ALA A 545 4.27 18.44 18.24
N ALA A 546 4.98 19.23 17.43
CA ALA A 546 4.36 20.14 16.47
C ALA A 546 3.41 19.42 15.50
N ILE A 547 3.82 18.26 14.97
CA ILE A 547 2.99 17.40 14.11
C ILE A 547 1.74 16.92 14.86
N ILE A 548 1.87 16.46 16.10
CA ILE A 548 0.75 16.01 16.94
C ILE A 548 -0.25 17.13 17.17
N PHE A 549 0.21 18.35 17.52
CA PHE A 549 -0.68 19.47 17.79
C PHE A 549 -1.39 19.97 16.54
N ALA A 550 -0.68 20.06 15.41
CA ALA A 550 -1.29 20.43 14.14
C ALA A 550 -2.32 19.38 13.69
N LEU A 551 -1.99 18.09 13.80
CA LEU A 551 -2.93 17.01 13.51
C LEU A 551 -4.14 17.09 14.44
N TYR A 552 -3.93 17.24 15.74
CA TYR A 552 -5.00 17.32 16.73
C TYR A 552 -5.93 18.51 16.47
N ALA A 553 -5.39 19.71 16.23
CA ALA A 553 -6.18 20.92 15.99
C ALA A 553 -7.11 20.78 14.78
N ILE A 554 -6.61 20.21 13.68
CA ILE A 554 -7.41 19.96 12.48
C ILE A 554 -8.44 18.87 12.73
N SER A 555 -8.01 17.78 13.36
CA SER A 555 -8.88 16.64 13.66
C SER A 555 -10.02 17.05 14.58
N PHE A 556 -9.74 17.88 15.57
CA PHE A 556 -10.70 18.37 16.55
C PHE A 556 -11.89 19.07 15.88
N VAL A 557 -11.63 20.02 14.96
CA VAL A 557 -12.70 20.73 14.25
C VAL A 557 -13.58 19.77 13.46
N LEU A 558 -12.96 18.82 12.75
CA LEU A 558 -13.68 17.86 11.91
C LEU A 558 -14.47 16.85 12.75
N VAL A 559 -13.92 16.42 13.86
CA VAL A 559 -14.56 15.47 14.79
C VAL A 559 -15.72 16.13 15.54
N LEU A 560 -15.60 17.40 15.94
CA LEU A 560 -16.74 18.15 16.50
C LEU A 560 -17.87 18.31 15.49
N SER A 561 -17.54 18.56 14.21
CA SER A 561 -18.54 18.58 13.14
C SER A 561 -19.26 17.24 12.99
N LEU A 562 -18.52 16.12 13.11
CA LEU A 562 -19.14 14.79 13.11
C LEU A 562 -20.07 14.59 14.31
N ASN A 563 -19.66 15.01 15.51
CA ASN A 563 -20.48 14.90 16.71
C ASN A 563 -21.76 15.72 16.63
N LEU A 564 -21.73 16.93 16.06
CA LEU A 564 -22.94 17.74 15.85
C LEU A 564 -23.96 17.02 14.94
N ASN A 565 -23.48 16.38 13.87
CA ASN A 565 -24.30 15.59 12.97
C ASN A 565 -24.84 14.31 13.65
N LEU A 566 -23.99 13.63 14.42
CA LEU A 566 -24.36 12.45 15.20
C LEU A 566 -25.46 12.78 16.21
N GLY A 567 -25.31 13.88 16.95
CA GLY A 567 -26.31 14.35 17.90
C GLY A 567 -27.64 14.68 17.23
N SER A 568 -27.62 15.31 16.04
CA SER A 568 -28.84 15.55 15.25
C SER A 568 -29.60 14.26 14.93
N ARG A 569 -28.88 13.19 14.57
CA ARG A 569 -29.50 11.90 14.27
C ARG A 569 -30.09 11.21 15.49
N ILE A 570 -29.41 11.24 16.63
CA ILE A 570 -29.91 10.68 17.90
C ILE A 570 -31.23 11.38 18.29
N LEU A 571 -31.32 12.69 18.06
CA LEU A 571 -32.57 13.44 18.27
C LEU A 571 -33.70 12.95 17.35
N VAL A 572 -33.39 12.68 16.07
CA VAL A 572 -34.37 12.14 15.11
C VAL A 572 -34.87 10.76 15.51
N GLU A 573 -34.02 9.93 16.12
CA GLU A 573 -34.41 8.61 16.64
C GLU A 573 -35.17 8.69 17.99
N GLY A 574 -35.46 9.89 18.50
CA GLY A 574 -36.30 10.12 19.68
C GLY A 574 -35.55 10.13 21.01
N HIS A 575 -34.20 10.14 20.99
CA HIS A 575 -33.36 10.18 22.19
C HIS A 575 -32.91 11.62 22.49
N GLU A 576 -33.83 12.42 23.06
CA GLU A 576 -33.65 13.86 23.25
C GLU A 576 -32.49 14.24 24.19
N LEU A 577 -32.32 13.51 25.30
CA LEU A 577 -31.30 13.82 26.31
C LEU A 577 -29.89 13.59 25.77
N GLU A 578 -29.66 12.43 25.16
CA GLU A 578 -28.36 12.05 24.60
C GLU A 578 -28.01 12.91 23.37
N GLY A 579 -28.97 13.15 22.48
CA GLY A 579 -28.76 14.01 21.31
C GLY A 579 -28.43 15.45 21.70
N ASN A 580 -29.08 15.99 22.73
CA ASN A 580 -28.76 17.31 23.28
C ASN A 580 -27.40 17.33 24.00
N PHE A 581 -27.06 16.29 24.77
CA PHE A 581 -25.75 16.16 25.42
C PHE A 581 -24.62 16.22 24.40
N VAL A 582 -24.69 15.42 23.32
CA VAL A 582 -23.68 15.39 22.26
C VAL A 582 -23.54 16.76 21.59
N ARG A 583 -24.66 17.43 21.26
CA ARG A 583 -24.63 18.74 20.60
C ARG A 583 -24.08 19.85 21.50
N VAL A 584 -24.53 19.91 22.76
CA VAL A 584 -24.07 20.92 23.72
C VAL A 584 -22.60 20.71 24.04
N SER A 585 -22.16 19.48 24.27
CA SER A 585 -20.75 19.16 24.49
C SER A 585 -19.88 19.58 23.30
N ALA A 586 -20.34 19.34 22.07
CA ALA A 586 -19.60 19.73 20.89
C ALA A 586 -19.53 21.27 20.72
N ALA A 587 -20.63 21.97 20.97
CA ALA A 587 -20.69 23.43 20.89
C ALA A 587 -19.82 24.12 21.96
N VAL A 588 -19.91 23.65 23.21
CA VAL A 588 -19.07 24.13 24.32
C VAL A 588 -17.60 23.87 24.02
N GLY A 589 -17.28 22.69 23.50
CA GLY A 589 -15.92 22.36 23.09
C GLY A 589 -15.37 23.32 22.03
N LEU A 590 -16.17 23.68 21.03
CA LEU A 590 -15.77 24.62 19.97
C LEU A 590 -15.52 26.02 20.53
N VAL A 591 -16.38 26.51 21.43
CA VAL A 591 -16.23 27.84 22.07
C VAL A 591 -14.99 27.88 22.95
N ILE A 592 -14.78 26.88 23.81
CA ILE A 592 -13.60 26.83 24.69
C ILE A 592 -12.32 26.66 23.85
N GLY A 593 -12.36 25.83 22.81
CA GLY A 593 -11.25 25.66 21.87
C GLY A 593 -10.88 26.95 21.16
N GLY A 594 -11.88 27.72 20.68
CA GLY A 594 -11.67 29.04 20.11
C GLY A 594 -11.07 30.03 21.11
N GLY A 595 -11.51 29.99 22.37
CA GLY A 595 -10.95 30.81 23.45
C GLY A 595 -9.49 30.48 23.77
N VAL A 596 -9.12 29.20 23.83
CA VAL A 596 -7.73 28.77 24.04
C VAL A 596 -6.85 29.08 22.84
N ALA A 597 -7.37 28.99 21.61
CA ALA A 597 -6.64 29.40 20.41
C ALA A 597 -6.35 30.90 20.39
N LEU A 598 -7.33 31.73 20.78
CA LEU A 598 -7.15 33.18 20.97
C LEU A 598 -6.10 33.48 22.05
N LEU A 599 -6.19 32.79 23.20
CA LEU A 599 -5.20 32.92 24.28
C LEU A 599 -3.79 32.56 23.79
N ALA A 600 -3.64 31.46 23.06
CA ALA A 600 -2.37 31.06 22.47
C ALA A 600 -1.86 32.11 21.48
N PHE A 601 -2.72 32.61 20.58
CA PHE A 601 -2.35 33.66 19.63
C PHE A 601 -1.87 34.93 20.35
N VAL A 602 -2.58 35.38 21.38
CA VAL A 602 -2.19 36.56 22.17
C VAL A 602 -0.84 36.34 22.85
N VAL A 603 -0.63 35.20 23.51
CA VAL A 603 0.62 34.92 24.23
C VAL A 603 1.81 34.73 23.29
N PHE A 604 1.62 34.08 22.14
CA PHE A 604 2.67 33.86 21.14
C PHE A 604 2.85 35.01 20.14
N SER A 605 2.00 36.05 20.18
CA SER A 605 2.17 37.26 19.37
C SER A 605 3.32 38.17 19.85
N GLY A 606 3.92 37.87 21.01
CA GLY A 606 5.10 38.55 21.56
C GLY A 606 6.27 37.60 21.84
N PHE A 607 7.21 38.04 22.69
CA PHE A 607 8.26 37.19 23.29
C PHE A 607 7.87 36.82 24.73
N PRO A 608 6.97 35.84 24.93
CA PRO A 608 6.46 35.52 26.27
C PRO A 608 7.54 34.89 27.15
N PRO A 609 7.54 35.18 28.47
CA PRO A 609 8.38 34.46 29.42
C PRO A 609 8.00 32.98 29.49
N ALA A 610 8.97 32.11 29.80
CA ALA A 610 8.82 30.66 29.81
C ALA A 610 7.64 30.16 30.68
N SER A 611 7.31 30.87 31.76
CA SER A 611 6.17 30.57 32.63
C SER A 611 4.81 30.77 31.93
N MET A 612 4.67 31.79 31.07
CA MET A 612 3.45 32.02 30.29
C MET A 612 3.27 30.95 29.21
N VAL A 613 4.36 30.57 28.55
CA VAL A 613 4.37 29.47 27.57
C VAL A 613 3.93 28.16 28.22
N ALA A 614 4.48 27.84 29.41
CA ALA A 614 4.12 26.64 30.16
C ALA A 614 2.64 26.62 30.60
N ASN A 615 2.08 27.77 30.98
CA ASN A 615 0.67 27.89 31.37
C ASN A 615 -0.28 27.68 30.20
N VAL A 616 -0.03 28.33 29.05
CA VAL A 616 -0.84 28.14 27.82
C VAL A 616 -0.85 26.68 27.39
N ILE A 617 0.33 26.04 27.44
CA ILE A 617 0.48 24.62 27.16
C ILE A 617 -0.34 23.75 28.13
N THR A 618 -0.29 24.04 29.42
CA THR A 618 -1.03 23.26 30.43
C THR A 618 -2.54 23.37 30.19
N ILE A 619 -3.03 24.59 29.93
CA ILE A 619 -4.44 24.84 29.57
C ILE A 619 -4.82 24.08 28.30
N LEU A 620 -3.95 24.07 27.29
CA LEU A 620 -4.17 23.34 26.04
C LEU A 620 -4.28 21.83 26.30
N ILE A 621 -3.39 21.24 27.11
CA ILE A 621 -3.44 19.80 27.43
C ILE A 621 -4.71 19.47 28.22
N THR A 622 -5.06 20.26 29.24
CA THR A 622 -6.29 20.05 30.02
C THR A 622 -7.52 20.14 29.13
N LEU A 623 -7.55 21.09 28.20
CA LEU A 623 -8.62 21.21 27.21
C LEU A 623 -8.70 19.97 26.33
N ILE A 624 -7.59 19.56 25.71
CA ILE A 624 -7.50 18.38 24.84
C ILE A 624 -8.02 17.14 25.56
N VAL A 625 -7.50 16.85 26.76
CA VAL A 625 -7.90 15.68 27.54
C VAL A 625 -9.38 15.73 27.91
N SER A 626 -9.87 16.88 28.38
CA SER A 626 -11.29 17.02 28.77
C SER A 626 -12.22 16.83 27.57
N LEU A 627 -11.82 17.32 26.39
CA LEU A 627 -12.58 17.16 25.16
C LEU A 627 -12.59 15.71 24.68
N GLU A 628 -11.47 15.00 24.70
CA GLU A 628 -11.43 13.57 24.35
C GLU A 628 -12.31 12.74 25.30
N ILE A 629 -12.30 13.02 26.61
CA ILE A 629 -13.20 12.35 27.56
C ILE A 629 -14.67 12.61 27.21
N CYS A 630 -15.03 13.87 26.95
CA CYS A 630 -16.40 14.22 26.56
C CYS A 630 -16.80 13.56 25.24
N LEU A 631 -15.85 13.45 24.30
CA LEU A 631 -16.03 12.78 23.02
C LEU A 631 -16.31 11.29 23.22
N GLU A 632 -15.52 10.61 24.03
CA GLU A 632 -15.73 9.19 24.34
C GLU A 632 -17.10 8.94 24.96
N LEU A 633 -17.51 9.77 25.92
CA LEU A 633 -18.85 9.69 26.52
C LEU A 633 -19.95 9.90 25.48
N ALA A 634 -19.78 10.85 24.56
CA ALA A 634 -20.69 11.09 23.46
C ALA A 634 -20.79 9.88 22.51
N TRP A 635 -19.66 9.29 22.11
CA TRP A 635 -19.61 8.11 21.23
C TRP A 635 -20.12 6.84 21.90
N LEU A 636 -19.85 6.64 23.18
CA LEU A 636 -20.35 5.52 23.96
C LEU A 636 -21.87 5.63 24.14
N SER A 637 -22.37 6.81 24.48
CA SER A 637 -23.81 7.10 24.57
C SER A 637 -24.51 6.87 23.23
N ALA A 638 -23.97 7.42 22.14
CA ALA A 638 -24.49 7.21 20.80
C ALA A 638 -24.45 5.73 20.39
N GLY A 639 -23.35 5.04 20.69
CA GLY A 639 -23.14 3.64 20.35
C GLY A 639 -24.13 2.70 21.05
N ILE A 640 -24.50 2.98 22.30
CA ILE A 640 -25.53 2.23 23.03
C ILE A 640 -26.91 2.49 22.40
N ARG A 641 -27.24 3.75 22.14
CA ARG A 641 -28.60 4.17 21.72
C ARG A 641 -28.91 3.84 20.27
N LEU A 642 -27.98 4.07 19.37
CA LEU A 642 -28.12 3.74 17.95
C LEU A 642 -27.90 2.23 17.68
N GLY A 643 -27.77 1.42 18.74
CA GLY A 643 -27.60 -0.03 18.66
C GLY A 643 -26.24 -0.49 18.12
N PHE A 644 -25.29 0.41 17.85
CA PHE A 644 -23.96 0.07 17.32
C PHE A 644 -23.16 -0.84 18.24
N LEU A 645 -23.37 -0.72 19.56
CA LEU A 645 -22.74 -1.57 20.57
C LEU A 645 -23.50 -2.88 20.84
N THR A 646 -24.73 -3.02 20.33
CA THR A 646 -25.56 -4.24 20.47
C THR A 646 -25.46 -5.17 19.27
N GLY A 647 -24.84 -4.73 18.18
CA GLY A 647 -24.48 -5.57 17.04
C GLY A 647 -23.35 -6.52 17.44
N GLY A 648 -23.68 -7.67 18.02
CA GLY A 648 -22.71 -8.74 18.27
C GLY A 648 -22.39 -9.57 17.02
N PHE A 649 -21.73 -10.72 17.23
CA PHE A 649 -21.63 -11.78 16.22
C PHE A 649 -23.02 -12.20 15.77
N LYS A 650 -23.40 -11.92 14.51
CA LYS A 650 -24.57 -12.53 13.88
C LYS A 650 -24.10 -13.48 12.78
N TYR A 651 -24.35 -14.76 12.99
CA TYR A 651 -24.24 -15.74 11.92
C TYR A 651 -25.48 -15.61 11.04
N THR A 652 -25.39 -14.84 9.96
CA THR A 652 -26.45 -14.79 8.94
C THR A 652 -26.33 -16.03 8.07
N LYS A 653 -27.41 -16.81 7.95
CA LYS A 653 -27.44 -17.94 7.02
C LYS A 653 -27.55 -17.41 5.59
N PRO A 654 -27.06 -18.14 4.58
CA PRO A 654 -27.18 -17.73 3.17
C PRO A 654 -28.61 -17.49 2.69
N THR A 655 -29.60 -18.09 3.37
CA THR A 655 -31.03 -17.92 3.12
C THR A 655 -31.56 -16.55 3.54
N ASP A 656 -30.90 -15.89 4.49
CA ASP A 656 -31.37 -14.64 5.09
C ASP A 656 -30.83 -13.40 4.34
N LEU A 657 -30.00 -13.60 3.31
CA LEU A 657 -29.40 -12.56 2.46
C LEU A 657 -30.20 -12.33 1.16
N VAL A 658 -31.32 -13.03 0.98
CA VAL A 658 -32.14 -13.01 -0.25
C VAL A 658 -33.47 -12.27 -0.06
N GLU A 659 -33.76 -11.75 1.14
CA GLU A 659 -34.92 -10.85 1.38
C GLU A 659 -34.52 -9.37 1.36
#